data_AF-A0A524DB80-F1
#
_entry.id   AF-A0A524DB80-F1
#
_cell.length_a   1.000
_cell.length_b   1.000
_cell.length_c   1.000
_cell.angle_alpha   90.00
_cell.angle_beta   90.00
_cell.angle_gamma   90.00
#
_symmetry.space_group_name_H-M   'P 1'
#
loop_
_entity.id
_entity.type
_entity.pdbx_description
1 polymer ?
#
loop_
_entity_poly.entity_id
_entity_poly.type
_entity_poly.pdbx_seq_one_letter_code
_entity_poly.pdbx_strand_id
1 'polypeptide(L)'
;MDISKEELKTRKFQISIFIMLISYATVFISNFLLDIISSRIGGPSLVGTVNLTRKWAIIIATLLELGIISTLPKFIAEKKRGSFFKISILILIGESLITLFLGIILYLFLPFFLNALEFGLIAASSVIVHGILYSICRGRIDIKSMFLIQFSFSVSRLISFIIFIYFNFSLFNSILFSFAIIPIIAMSFVIPIINLKIKNDKSKNQINLSFSKYYKFTAPIYISSIIAIVAVELDAIMIGFFFNSFDVGLYLVAVSLIGILNIVNNAVNVLLLPKISKNSNKRSEIIFYTVRSIEFFLLLYIPIFCIFFFYPESVIFFLYGSGYSQITYITMRVLVISAFFSQISSILIEIMIGLGKSRNKLIGYMALFFSKLPLLFLFIPFFSIIGISLSVFISEIIQFVIILFLFKKLLKNKFPNGRINIKSKKLRFWIAILVFCIVYYSMGFFISENTLKIMYGSIGLIIIFIIYVISGKIAFIWQIFSGFKKKKPENSRNLILSNRINRILNKITKAPLLILDDGCGSADIIKETDENNYKIGIEPNILKLTKVKNLEREYISLIQAVGEALPFKKSIFDFIISQMVLEHCYSAKNYIQENNRVLKKSKFTYISIPNRLFPIEPHLKIPLITYFPLIIFKSISKSVNHLFTYPKIVKILKVKNSKVYDINLFILKKGLLRANKWLFSFTIRHYSHIKRFYSLLRYFIPSWAFLLKNTE
;
A
#
# COMPACT_ATOMS: atom_id res chain seq x y z
N MET A 1 24.46 19.32 -0.68
CA MET A 1 24.13 19.02 0.72
C MET A 1 24.07 17.50 0.89
N ASP A 2 25.15 16.90 1.36
CA ASP A 2 25.21 15.46 1.60
C ASP A 2 24.37 15.09 2.83
N ILE A 3 23.31 14.32 2.58
CA ILE A 3 22.44 13.77 3.62
C ILE A 3 23.22 12.65 4.31
N SER A 4 23.36 12.70 5.63
CA SER A 4 24.09 11.67 6.37
C SER A 4 23.44 10.28 6.18
N LYS A 5 24.24 9.21 6.25
CA LYS A 5 23.73 7.82 6.11
C LYS A 5 22.61 7.51 7.10
N GLU A 6 22.64 8.10 8.28
CA GLU A 6 21.64 7.94 9.33
C GLU A 6 20.32 8.65 9.00
N GLU A 7 20.41 9.85 8.41
CA GLU A 7 19.25 10.61 7.96
C GLU A 7 18.56 9.91 6.76
N LEU A 8 19.35 9.36 5.82
CA LEU A 8 18.84 8.50 4.72
C LEU A 8 18.14 7.22 5.22
N LYS A 9 18.69 6.56 6.26
CA LYS A 9 18.10 5.35 6.86
C LYS A 9 16.77 5.65 7.55
N THR A 10 16.71 6.77 8.26
CA THR A 10 15.49 7.29 8.91
C THR A 10 14.40 7.57 7.86
N ARG A 11 14.75 8.29 6.80
CA ARG A 11 13.83 8.65 5.71
C ARG A 11 13.23 7.42 5.02
N LYS A 12 14.05 6.41 4.69
CA LYS A 12 13.55 5.15 4.08
C LYS A 12 12.57 4.41 5.00
N PHE A 13 12.80 4.44 6.32
CA PHE A 13 11.89 3.83 7.28
C PHE A 13 10.53 4.53 7.30
N GLN A 14 10.52 5.85 7.39
CA GLN A 14 9.29 6.64 7.46
C GLN A 14 8.47 6.55 6.16
N ILE A 15 9.11 6.59 4.99
CA ILE A 15 8.41 6.39 3.70
C ILE A 15 7.74 5.01 3.66
N SER A 16 8.42 3.99 4.17
CA SER A 16 7.85 2.63 4.23
C SER A 16 6.65 2.58 5.16
N ILE A 17 6.73 3.23 6.34
CA ILE A 17 5.60 3.34 7.29
C ILE A 17 4.43 4.03 6.61
N PHE A 18 4.66 5.13 5.90
CA PHE A 18 3.60 5.88 5.22
C PHE A 18 2.88 5.07 4.13
N ILE A 19 3.63 4.33 3.30
CA ILE A 19 3.02 3.44 2.31
C ILE A 19 2.18 2.36 3.00
N MET A 20 2.69 1.78 4.09
CA MET A 20 1.94 0.80 4.87
C MET A 20 0.73 1.41 5.56
N LEU A 21 0.80 2.67 5.99
CA LEU A 21 -0.32 3.40 6.58
C LEU A 21 -1.44 3.58 5.56
N ILE A 22 -1.13 4.01 4.33
CA ILE A 22 -2.12 4.08 3.24
C ILE A 22 -2.70 2.69 2.99
N SER A 23 -1.85 1.66 2.94
CA SER A 23 -2.26 0.27 2.75
C SER A 23 -3.31 -0.13 3.79
N TYR A 24 -3.01 -0.01 5.08
CA TYR A 24 -3.92 -0.37 6.16
C TYR A 24 -5.16 0.54 6.21
N ALA A 25 -5.02 1.82 5.84
CA ALA A 25 -6.15 2.73 5.72
C ALA A 25 -7.15 2.27 4.65
N THR A 26 -6.69 1.69 3.52
CA THR A 26 -7.64 1.17 2.51
C THR A 26 -8.49 0.01 3.04
N VAL A 27 -7.89 -0.89 3.82
CA VAL A 27 -8.60 -2.01 4.46
C VAL A 27 -9.57 -1.50 5.53
N PHE A 28 -9.12 -0.53 6.32
CA PHE A 28 -9.96 0.09 7.33
C PHE A 28 -11.14 0.84 6.73
N ILE A 29 -10.91 1.74 5.77
CA ILE A 29 -11.97 2.54 5.13
C ILE A 29 -13.03 1.66 4.52
N SER A 30 -12.64 0.58 3.83
CA SER A 30 -13.61 -0.34 3.24
C SER A 30 -14.39 -1.17 4.28
N ASN A 31 -13.82 -1.49 5.45
CA ASN A 31 -14.59 -2.02 6.58
C ASN A 31 -15.55 -0.96 7.13
N PHE A 32 -15.02 0.23 7.36
CA PHE A 32 -15.69 1.32 8.04
C PHE A 32 -16.90 1.85 7.26
N LEU A 33 -16.80 1.88 5.93
CA LEU A 33 -17.93 2.20 5.07
C LEU A 33 -19.09 1.21 5.22
N LEU A 34 -18.79 -0.09 5.32
CA LEU A 34 -19.83 -1.10 5.55
C LEU A 34 -20.45 -0.98 6.95
N ASP A 35 -19.65 -0.64 7.96
CA ASP A 35 -20.14 -0.36 9.31
C ASP A 35 -21.04 0.90 9.37
N ILE A 36 -20.71 1.95 8.61
CA ILE A 36 -21.56 3.15 8.49
C ILE A 36 -22.87 2.82 7.80
N ILE A 37 -22.82 2.06 6.69
CA ILE A 37 -24.01 1.67 5.92
C ILE A 37 -24.92 0.78 6.78
N SER A 38 -24.36 -0.21 7.49
CA SER A 38 -25.14 -1.08 8.37
C SER A 38 -25.80 -0.31 9.49
N SER A 39 -25.11 0.68 10.05
CA SER A 39 -25.66 1.52 11.11
C SER A 39 -26.76 2.47 10.64
N ARG A 40 -26.54 3.20 9.53
CA ARG A 40 -27.50 4.19 9.06
C ARG A 40 -28.78 3.58 8.53
N ILE A 41 -28.70 2.38 7.96
CA ILE A 41 -29.88 1.69 7.39
C ILE A 41 -30.49 0.72 8.40
N GLY A 42 -29.66 -0.07 9.08
CA GLY A 42 -30.12 -1.15 9.97
C GLY A 42 -30.04 -0.85 11.47
N GLY A 43 -29.57 0.33 11.86
CA GLY A 43 -29.46 0.74 13.25
C GLY A 43 -28.42 -0.05 14.07
N PRO A 44 -28.39 0.14 15.40
CA PRO A 44 -27.45 -0.53 16.28
C PRO A 44 -27.56 -2.06 16.25
N SER A 45 -28.77 -2.61 16.12
CA SER A 45 -29.00 -4.06 16.13
C SER A 45 -28.28 -4.78 14.97
N LEU A 46 -28.36 -4.24 13.75
CA LEU A 46 -27.66 -4.79 12.59
C LEU A 46 -26.14 -4.67 12.72
N VAL A 47 -25.65 -3.54 13.25
CA VAL A 47 -24.21 -3.37 13.49
C VAL A 47 -23.72 -4.39 14.51
N GLY A 48 -24.49 -4.62 15.58
CA GLY A 48 -24.18 -5.60 16.61
C GLY A 48 -24.04 -7.00 16.03
N THR A 49 -25.00 -7.48 15.25
CA THR A 49 -24.96 -8.82 14.65
C THR A 49 -23.82 -8.98 13.64
N VAL A 50 -23.63 -7.98 12.75
CA VAL A 50 -22.58 -8.02 11.72
C VAL A 50 -21.19 -8.03 12.35
N ASN A 51 -20.94 -7.13 13.30
CA ASN A 51 -19.60 -7.02 13.91
C ASN A 51 -19.30 -8.20 14.83
N LEU A 52 -20.29 -8.71 15.57
CA LEU A 52 -20.13 -9.92 16.38
C LEU A 52 -19.79 -11.14 15.48
N THR A 53 -20.51 -11.31 14.38
CA THR A 53 -20.23 -12.36 13.37
C THR A 53 -18.80 -12.27 12.85
N ARG A 54 -18.32 -11.05 12.56
CA ARG A 54 -16.95 -10.82 12.11
C ARG A 54 -15.90 -11.15 13.17
N LYS A 55 -16.17 -10.88 14.46
CA LYS A 55 -15.25 -11.24 15.54
C LYS A 55 -15.09 -12.77 15.63
N TRP A 56 -16.19 -13.51 15.55
CA TRP A 56 -16.16 -14.98 15.49
C TRP A 56 -15.40 -15.49 14.27
N ALA A 57 -15.59 -14.89 13.09
CA ALA A 57 -14.85 -15.25 11.88
C ALA A 57 -13.33 -15.15 12.08
N ILE A 58 -12.85 -14.10 12.76
CA ILE A 58 -11.41 -13.89 13.01
C ILE A 58 -10.87 -14.92 14.00
N ILE A 59 -11.63 -15.24 15.06
CA ILE A 59 -11.25 -16.26 16.05
C ILE A 59 -11.12 -17.63 15.36
N ILE A 60 -12.13 -18.01 14.58
CA ILE A 60 -12.16 -19.26 13.81
C ILE A 60 -11.00 -19.30 12.81
N ALA A 61 -10.79 -18.23 12.04
CA ALA A 61 -9.67 -18.13 11.11
C ALA A 61 -8.31 -18.33 11.81
N THR A 62 -8.16 -17.76 13.01
CA THR A 62 -6.92 -17.87 13.79
C THR A 62 -6.70 -19.30 14.29
N LEU A 63 -7.76 -20.03 14.65
CA LEU A 63 -7.70 -21.45 15.02
C LEU A 63 -7.39 -22.35 13.82
N LEU A 64 -7.79 -21.94 12.61
CA LEU A 64 -7.62 -22.74 11.41
C LEU A 64 -6.29 -22.50 10.67
N GLU A 65 -5.63 -21.36 10.87
CA GLU A 65 -4.34 -21.04 10.20
C GLU A 65 -3.11 -21.77 10.77
N LEU A 66 -3.27 -22.53 11.87
CA LEU A 66 -2.23 -23.34 12.55
C LEU A 66 -0.89 -22.60 12.80
N GLY A 67 -0.94 -21.28 12.98
CA GLY A 67 0.21 -20.42 13.27
C GLY A 67 1.10 -20.10 12.06
N ILE A 68 0.66 -20.40 10.84
CA ILE A 68 1.43 -20.16 9.61
C ILE A 68 1.64 -18.66 9.41
N ILE A 69 0.57 -17.87 9.47
CA ILE A 69 0.59 -16.43 9.19
C ILE A 69 1.56 -15.71 10.14
N SER A 70 1.58 -16.10 11.41
CA SER A 70 2.49 -15.50 12.41
C SER A 70 3.96 -15.92 12.28
N THR A 71 4.27 -17.12 11.77
CA THR A 71 5.64 -17.66 11.73
C THR A 71 6.35 -17.48 10.40
N LEU A 72 5.60 -17.48 9.31
CA LEU A 72 6.10 -17.43 7.93
C LEU A 72 7.00 -16.20 7.62
N PRO A 73 6.69 -14.97 8.09
CA PRO A 73 7.54 -13.81 7.84
C PRO A 73 8.97 -13.98 8.37
N LYS A 74 9.11 -14.57 9.56
CA LYS A 74 10.41 -14.80 10.20
C LYS A 74 11.23 -15.82 9.41
N PHE A 75 10.63 -16.94 9.02
CA PHE A 75 11.31 -17.98 8.23
C PHE A 75 11.80 -17.48 6.87
N ILE A 76 10.98 -16.70 6.17
CA ILE A 76 11.33 -16.14 4.87
C ILE A 76 12.47 -15.12 5.00
N ALA A 77 12.47 -14.32 6.07
CA ALA A 77 13.53 -13.35 6.37
C ALA A 77 14.87 -14.05 6.66
N GLU A 78 14.86 -15.19 7.36
CA GLU A 78 16.06 -15.99 7.71
C GLU A 78 16.63 -16.84 6.56
N LYS A 79 16.13 -16.69 5.33
CA LYS A 79 16.66 -17.32 4.09
C LYS A 79 16.56 -18.85 3.97
N LYS A 80 15.73 -19.55 4.75
CA LYS A 80 15.42 -20.99 4.56
C LYS A 80 14.32 -21.16 3.48
N ARG A 81 14.66 -20.95 2.20
CA ARG A 81 13.71 -20.40 1.20
C ARG A 81 12.97 -21.38 0.25
N GLY A 82 13.42 -22.62 0.09
CA GLY A 82 12.84 -23.52 -0.93
C GLY A 82 11.67 -24.39 -0.47
N SER A 83 11.87 -25.18 0.58
CA SER A 83 10.90 -26.19 1.05
C SER A 83 9.70 -25.59 1.79
N PHE A 84 9.90 -24.51 2.54
CA PHE A 84 8.83 -23.83 3.27
C PHE A 84 7.72 -23.31 2.35
N PHE A 85 8.04 -22.80 1.16
CA PHE A 85 7.02 -22.26 0.25
C PHE A 85 6.07 -23.36 -0.27
N LYS A 86 6.61 -24.54 -0.61
CA LYS A 86 5.80 -25.71 -1.00
C LYS A 86 4.96 -26.23 0.16
N ILE A 87 5.56 -26.32 1.36
CA ILE A 87 4.86 -26.77 2.57
C ILE A 87 3.74 -25.79 2.93
N SER A 88 3.95 -24.47 2.86
CA SER A 88 2.91 -23.47 3.13
C SER A 88 1.76 -23.54 2.12
N ILE A 89 2.01 -23.88 0.85
CA ILE A 89 0.95 -24.07 -0.15
C ILE A 89 0.16 -25.36 0.11
N LEU A 90 0.83 -26.46 0.45
CA LEU A 90 0.17 -27.73 0.78
C LEU A 90 -0.69 -27.60 2.04
N ILE A 91 -0.20 -26.88 3.05
CA ILE A 91 -0.98 -26.61 4.25
C ILE A 91 -2.14 -25.65 3.94
N LEU A 92 -1.96 -24.65 3.08
CA LEU A 92 -3.06 -23.76 2.66
C LEU A 92 -4.21 -24.53 2.00
N ILE A 93 -3.89 -25.49 1.12
CA ILE A 93 -4.90 -26.35 0.49
C ILE A 93 -5.58 -27.22 1.56
N GLY A 94 -4.81 -27.86 2.43
CA GLY A 94 -5.35 -28.65 3.54
C GLY A 94 -6.26 -27.85 4.48
N GLU A 95 -5.85 -26.66 4.89
CA GLU A 95 -6.61 -25.77 5.76
C GLU A 95 -7.91 -25.30 5.11
N SER A 96 -7.87 -24.92 3.83
CA SER A 96 -9.09 -24.52 3.11
C SER A 96 -10.12 -25.65 3.04
N LEU A 97 -9.67 -26.91 2.93
CA LEU A 97 -10.53 -28.09 2.93
C LEU A 97 -11.07 -28.43 4.33
N ILE A 98 -10.23 -28.33 5.37
CA ILE A 98 -10.64 -28.55 6.77
C ILE A 98 -11.65 -27.47 7.20
N THR A 99 -11.43 -26.21 6.82
CA THR A 99 -12.36 -25.10 7.12
C THR A 99 -13.73 -25.35 6.49
N LEU A 100 -13.74 -25.80 5.23
CA LEU A 100 -14.94 -26.12 4.50
C LEU A 100 -15.67 -27.34 5.11
N PHE A 101 -14.92 -28.37 5.52
CA PHE A 101 -15.46 -29.56 6.18
C PHE A 101 -16.03 -29.28 7.58
N LEU A 102 -15.33 -28.51 8.41
CA LEU A 102 -15.83 -28.07 9.72
C LEU A 102 -17.06 -27.17 9.58
N GLY A 103 -17.10 -26.33 8.54
CA GLY A 103 -18.28 -25.55 8.18
C GLY A 103 -19.51 -26.42 7.91
N ILE A 104 -19.33 -27.50 7.15
CA ILE A 104 -20.40 -28.46 6.83
C ILE A 104 -20.85 -29.23 8.07
N ILE A 105 -19.93 -29.65 8.95
CA ILE A 105 -20.29 -30.35 10.20
C ILE A 105 -21.07 -29.44 11.14
N LEU A 106 -20.62 -28.20 11.36
CA LEU A 106 -21.32 -27.27 12.24
C LEU A 106 -22.72 -26.92 11.73
N TYR A 107 -22.89 -26.81 10.40
CA TYR A 107 -24.18 -26.63 9.74
C TYR A 107 -25.15 -27.81 10.02
N LEU A 108 -24.65 -29.04 10.02
CA LEU A 108 -25.48 -30.23 10.21
C LEU A 108 -25.86 -30.51 11.68
N PHE A 109 -25.07 -30.07 12.66
CA PHE A 109 -25.20 -30.51 14.05
C PHE A 109 -25.63 -29.45 15.09
N LEU A 110 -25.66 -28.16 14.76
CA LEU A 110 -25.93 -27.09 15.75
C LEU A 110 -27.02 -26.07 15.34
N PRO A 111 -28.27 -26.47 14.99
CA PRO A 111 -29.35 -25.61 14.45
C PRO A 111 -29.62 -24.28 15.15
N PHE A 112 -29.40 -24.24 16.45
CA PHE A 112 -29.78 -23.11 17.32
C PHE A 112 -28.69 -22.02 17.44
N PHE A 113 -27.44 -22.30 17.03
CA PHE A 113 -26.29 -21.38 17.12
C PHE A 113 -25.92 -20.71 15.77
N LEU A 114 -26.70 -20.97 14.70
CA LEU A 114 -26.20 -21.08 13.33
C LEU A 114 -25.89 -19.80 12.54
N ASN A 115 -26.75 -18.78 12.55
CA ASN A 115 -26.67 -17.76 11.48
C ASN A 115 -25.43 -16.84 11.55
N ALA A 116 -24.71 -16.77 12.67
CA ALA A 116 -23.45 -16.02 12.77
C ALA A 116 -22.22 -16.91 12.53
N LEU A 117 -22.29 -18.18 12.94
CA LEU A 117 -21.16 -19.13 12.87
C LEU A 117 -20.91 -19.64 11.44
N GLU A 118 -21.97 -19.91 10.68
CA GLU A 118 -21.87 -20.37 9.29
C GLU A 118 -21.13 -19.38 8.39
N PHE A 119 -21.55 -18.11 8.43
CA PHE A 119 -20.90 -17.05 7.66
C PHE A 119 -19.51 -16.71 8.18
N GLY A 120 -19.29 -16.87 9.50
CA GLY A 120 -17.97 -16.74 10.11
C GLY A 120 -16.96 -17.71 9.51
N LEU A 121 -17.36 -18.94 9.22
CA LEU A 121 -16.52 -19.98 8.59
C LEU A 121 -16.18 -19.66 7.12
N ILE A 122 -17.17 -19.20 6.35
CA ILE A 122 -16.94 -18.80 4.95
C ILE A 122 -16.02 -17.58 4.90
N ALA A 123 -16.24 -16.57 5.76
CA ALA A 123 -15.37 -15.40 5.86
C ALA A 123 -13.96 -15.75 6.37
N ALA A 124 -13.81 -16.76 7.22
CA ALA A 124 -12.51 -17.21 7.70
C ALA A 124 -11.59 -17.68 6.56
N SER A 125 -12.14 -18.36 5.55
CA SER A 125 -11.36 -18.82 4.39
C SER A 125 -10.67 -17.67 3.64
N SER A 126 -11.36 -16.55 3.45
CA SER A 126 -10.82 -15.38 2.76
C SER A 126 -9.71 -14.70 3.58
N VAL A 127 -9.86 -14.67 4.90
CA VAL A 127 -8.89 -14.12 5.85
C VAL A 127 -7.60 -14.94 5.84
N ILE A 128 -7.70 -16.27 5.82
CA ILE A 128 -6.54 -17.17 5.78
C ILE A 128 -5.74 -16.98 4.49
N VAL A 129 -6.40 -16.98 3.32
CA VAL A 129 -5.72 -16.79 2.03
C VAL A 129 -5.06 -15.41 1.97
N HIS A 130 -5.75 -14.36 2.41
CA HIS A 130 -5.18 -13.01 2.53
C HIS A 130 -3.93 -13.03 3.42
N GLY A 131 -4.06 -13.58 4.62
CA GLY A 131 -3.03 -13.57 5.65
C GLY A 131 -1.77 -14.30 5.22
N ILE A 132 -1.88 -15.43 4.51
CA ILE A 132 -0.72 -16.18 4.01
C ILE A 132 0.00 -15.39 2.91
N LEU A 133 -0.72 -14.89 1.90
CA LEU A 133 -0.12 -14.08 0.82
C LEU A 133 0.57 -12.83 1.37
N TYR A 134 -0.09 -12.17 2.32
CA TYR A 134 0.44 -11.00 3.00
C TYR A 134 1.70 -11.36 3.79
N SER A 135 1.70 -12.47 4.52
CA SER A 135 2.83 -12.95 5.33
C SER A 135 4.05 -13.32 4.50
N ILE A 136 3.84 -13.90 3.31
CA ILE A 136 4.90 -14.16 2.34
C ILE A 136 5.58 -12.85 1.92
N CYS A 137 4.78 -11.83 1.58
CA CYS A 137 5.30 -10.54 1.15
C CYS A 137 5.97 -9.77 2.30
N ARG A 138 5.40 -9.86 3.51
CA ARG A 138 5.94 -9.29 4.75
C ARG A 138 7.33 -9.84 5.05
N GLY A 139 7.51 -11.15 4.97
CA GLY A 139 8.82 -11.80 5.17
C GLY A 139 9.91 -11.34 4.20
N ARG A 140 9.52 -10.88 3.00
CA ARG A 140 10.44 -10.34 1.98
C ARG A 140 10.62 -8.82 2.04
N ILE A 141 9.86 -8.13 2.89
CA ILE A 141 9.77 -6.66 2.91
C ILE A 141 9.39 -6.12 1.51
N ASP A 142 8.51 -6.83 0.79
CA ASP A 142 8.01 -6.39 -0.52
C ASP A 142 6.75 -5.53 -0.34
N ILE A 143 6.98 -4.32 0.16
CA ILE A 143 5.96 -3.33 0.53
C ILE A 143 4.95 -3.09 -0.62
N LYS A 144 5.41 -3.13 -1.87
CA LYS A 144 4.52 -2.91 -3.03
C LYS A 144 3.51 -4.04 -3.21
N SER A 145 3.94 -5.27 -3.04
CA SER A 145 3.06 -6.44 -3.16
C SER A 145 2.10 -6.51 -1.96
N MET A 146 2.55 -6.13 -0.77
CA MET A 146 1.69 -6.00 0.42
C MET A 146 0.59 -4.97 0.21
N PHE A 147 0.94 -3.80 -0.34
CA PHE A 147 -0.03 -2.77 -0.72
C PHE A 147 -1.05 -3.29 -1.74
N LEU A 148 -0.57 -3.95 -2.80
CA LEU A 148 -1.46 -4.50 -3.83
C LEU A 148 -2.44 -5.53 -3.26
N ILE A 149 -2.00 -6.43 -2.38
CA ILE A 149 -2.85 -7.43 -1.72
C ILE A 149 -3.97 -6.73 -0.92
N GLN A 150 -3.62 -5.78 -0.06
CA GLN A 150 -4.58 -5.07 0.78
C GLN A 150 -5.55 -4.21 -0.04
N PHE A 151 -5.02 -3.51 -1.06
CA PHE A 151 -5.84 -2.71 -1.96
C PHE A 151 -6.83 -3.58 -2.74
N SER A 152 -6.35 -4.70 -3.31
CA SER A 152 -7.21 -5.63 -4.03
C SER A 152 -8.30 -6.21 -3.14
N PHE A 153 -7.96 -6.57 -1.89
CA PHE A 153 -8.90 -7.08 -0.90
C PHE A 153 -10.00 -6.06 -0.56
N SER A 154 -9.59 -4.80 -0.39
CA SER A 154 -10.50 -3.70 -0.04
C SER A 154 -11.49 -3.39 -1.18
N VAL A 155 -10.96 -3.27 -2.41
CA VAL A 155 -11.78 -2.97 -3.59
C VAL A 155 -12.70 -4.13 -3.94
N SER A 156 -12.19 -5.37 -3.90
CA SER A 156 -12.98 -6.56 -4.20
C SER A 156 -14.19 -6.71 -3.27
N ARG A 157 -14.01 -6.38 -1.99
CA ARG A 157 -15.08 -6.40 -1.00
C ARG A 157 -16.17 -5.36 -1.30
N LEU A 158 -15.80 -4.12 -1.59
CA LEU A 158 -16.80 -3.08 -1.91
C LEU A 158 -17.57 -3.40 -3.19
N ILE A 159 -16.88 -3.91 -4.22
CA ILE A 159 -17.53 -4.40 -5.45
C ILE A 159 -18.49 -5.54 -5.13
N SER A 160 -18.08 -6.49 -4.28
CA SER A 160 -18.93 -7.60 -3.86
C SER A 160 -20.20 -7.15 -3.16
N PHE A 161 -20.08 -6.20 -2.25
CA PHE A 161 -21.23 -5.64 -1.56
C PHE A 161 -22.23 -5.03 -2.55
N ILE A 162 -21.77 -4.24 -3.52
CA ILE A 162 -22.62 -3.64 -4.56
C ILE A 162 -23.30 -4.72 -5.41
N ILE A 163 -22.58 -5.77 -5.79
CA ILE A 163 -23.12 -6.89 -6.58
C ILE A 163 -24.25 -7.59 -5.81
N PHE A 164 -24.05 -7.95 -4.54
CA PHE A 164 -25.08 -8.66 -3.78
C PHE A 164 -26.32 -7.80 -3.51
N ILE A 165 -26.14 -6.49 -3.26
CA ILE A 165 -27.26 -5.56 -3.17
C ILE A 165 -28.03 -5.48 -4.50
N TYR A 166 -27.33 -5.43 -5.64
CA TYR A 166 -27.96 -5.42 -6.96
C TYR A 166 -28.80 -6.68 -7.24
N PHE A 167 -28.38 -7.83 -6.71
CA PHE A 167 -29.13 -9.09 -6.79
C PHE A 167 -30.18 -9.25 -5.67
N ASN A 168 -30.58 -8.16 -5.00
CA ASN A 168 -31.63 -8.12 -3.97
C ASN A 168 -31.37 -9.01 -2.74
N PHE A 169 -30.11 -9.27 -2.40
CA PHE A 169 -29.79 -9.88 -1.10
C PHE A 169 -30.06 -8.90 0.04
N SER A 170 -30.50 -9.42 1.20
CA SER A 170 -30.69 -8.60 2.40
C SER A 170 -29.40 -7.84 2.77
N LEU A 171 -29.53 -6.68 3.42
CA LEU A 171 -28.36 -5.86 3.79
C LEU A 171 -27.34 -6.65 4.62
N PHE A 172 -27.83 -7.45 5.58
CA PHE A 172 -27.01 -8.35 6.39
C PHE A 172 -26.22 -9.34 5.51
N ASN A 173 -26.91 -10.05 4.61
CA ASN A 173 -26.29 -11.05 3.74
C ASN A 173 -25.30 -10.43 2.76
N SER A 174 -25.63 -9.28 2.16
CA SER A 174 -24.75 -8.55 1.25
C SER A 174 -23.45 -8.13 1.93
N ILE A 175 -23.51 -7.65 3.17
CA ILE A 175 -22.32 -7.30 3.94
C ILE A 175 -21.51 -8.55 4.21
N LEU A 176 -22.10 -9.62 4.73
CA LEU A 176 -21.37 -10.85 5.06
C LEU A 176 -20.73 -11.50 3.83
N PHE A 177 -21.46 -11.65 2.73
CA PHE A 177 -20.92 -12.23 1.51
C PHE A 177 -19.78 -11.39 0.90
N SER A 178 -19.78 -10.07 1.15
CA SER A 178 -18.67 -9.20 0.74
C SER A 178 -17.34 -9.55 1.41
N PHE A 179 -17.37 -10.17 2.59
CA PHE A 179 -16.19 -10.66 3.30
C PHE A 179 -15.77 -12.07 2.86
N ALA A 180 -16.56 -12.78 2.06
CA ALA A 180 -16.35 -14.17 1.69
C ALA A 180 -15.87 -14.35 0.23
N ILE A 181 -16.71 -14.02 -0.75
CA ILE A 181 -16.65 -14.66 -2.09
C ILE A 181 -15.61 -14.00 -3.02
N ILE A 182 -15.58 -12.67 -3.09
CA ILE A 182 -14.76 -11.94 -4.08
C ILE A 182 -13.30 -11.75 -3.65
N PRO A 183 -12.94 -11.65 -2.36
CA PRO A 183 -11.53 -11.66 -1.95
C PRO A 183 -10.72 -12.89 -2.43
N ILE A 184 -11.34 -14.07 -2.46
CA ILE A 184 -10.71 -15.31 -2.95
C ILE A 184 -10.38 -15.19 -4.45
N ILE A 185 -11.34 -14.67 -5.22
CA ILE A 185 -11.19 -14.43 -6.66
C ILE A 185 -10.13 -13.36 -6.92
N ALA A 186 -10.14 -12.25 -6.17
CA ALA A 186 -9.17 -11.17 -6.31
C ALA A 186 -7.73 -11.64 -5.99
N MET A 187 -7.57 -12.53 -5.01
CA MET A 187 -6.26 -13.10 -4.66
C MET A 187 -5.70 -14.04 -5.72
N SER A 188 -6.55 -14.73 -6.49
CA SER A 188 -6.12 -15.57 -7.62
C SER A 188 -5.38 -14.78 -8.71
N PHE A 189 -5.71 -13.50 -8.91
CA PHE A 189 -5.02 -12.59 -9.84
C PHE A 189 -3.69 -12.04 -9.30
N VAL A 190 -3.48 -12.06 -7.99
CA VAL A 190 -2.26 -11.56 -7.34
C VAL A 190 -1.16 -12.63 -7.29
N ILE A 191 -1.54 -13.92 -7.21
CA ILE A 191 -0.61 -15.06 -7.18
C ILE A 191 0.35 -15.07 -8.38
N PRO A 192 -0.07 -14.84 -9.65
CA PRO A 192 0.83 -14.74 -10.79
C PRO A 192 1.87 -13.62 -10.66
N ILE A 193 1.48 -12.46 -10.12
CA ILE A 193 2.34 -11.28 -9.94
C ILE A 193 3.43 -11.57 -8.88
N ILE A 194 3.07 -12.32 -7.84
CA ILE A 194 4.00 -12.76 -6.79
C ILE A 194 4.92 -13.89 -7.32
N ASN A 195 4.37 -14.87 -8.05
CA ASN A 195 5.11 -16.00 -8.62
C ASN A 195 6.13 -15.59 -9.69
N LEU A 196 5.90 -14.52 -10.44
CA LEU A 196 6.86 -13.98 -11.43
C LEU A 196 8.15 -13.46 -10.78
N LYS A 197 8.17 -13.16 -9.48
CA LYS A 197 9.39 -12.79 -8.74
C LYS A 197 10.09 -13.99 -8.08
N ILE A 198 9.37 -15.10 -7.86
CA ILE A 198 9.87 -16.29 -7.15
C ILE A 198 10.70 -17.19 -8.06
N LYS A 199 10.33 -17.28 -9.34
CA LYS A 199 11.00 -18.14 -10.33
C LYS A 199 12.47 -17.79 -10.61
N ASN A 200 12.98 -16.64 -10.14
CA ASN A 200 14.37 -16.23 -10.36
C ASN A 200 15.32 -16.52 -9.18
N ASP A 201 14.85 -17.04 -8.05
CA ASP A 201 15.72 -17.46 -6.96
C ASP A 201 16.18 -18.91 -7.18
N LYS A 202 17.26 -19.08 -7.96
CA LYS A 202 17.99 -20.35 -8.10
C LYS A 202 18.78 -20.64 -6.81
N SER A 203 18.12 -20.96 -5.70
CA SER A 203 18.80 -21.50 -4.52
C SER A 203 18.75 -23.03 -4.54
N LYS A 204 19.90 -23.67 -4.79
CA LYS A 204 20.09 -25.12 -4.92
C LYS A 204 19.94 -25.92 -3.61
N ASN A 205 19.70 -25.30 -2.46
CA ASN A 205 19.63 -26.02 -1.19
C ASN A 205 18.18 -26.44 -0.87
N GLN A 206 17.81 -27.66 -1.27
CA GLN A 206 16.64 -28.35 -0.73
C GLN A 206 16.95 -28.77 0.72
N ILE A 207 16.48 -27.99 1.69
CA ILE A 207 16.44 -28.47 3.08
C ILE A 207 15.21 -29.40 3.17
N ASN A 208 15.43 -30.70 3.31
CA ASN A 208 14.40 -31.66 3.70
C ASN A 208 13.94 -31.32 5.12
N LEU A 209 12.88 -30.51 5.23
CA LEU A 209 12.22 -30.21 6.50
C LEU A 209 11.10 -31.20 6.70
N SER A 210 11.19 -31.99 7.76
CA SER A 210 10.09 -32.83 8.22
C SER A 210 8.99 -31.97 8.84
N PHE A 211 7.73 -32.36 8.64
CA PHE A 211 6.56 -31.73 9.28
C PHE A 211 6.73 -31.63 10.81
N SER A 212 7.34 -32.64 11.43
CA SER A 212 7.63 -32.65 12.88
C SER A 212 8.54 -31.49 13.32
N LYS A 213 9.62 -31.20 12.57
CA LYS A 213 10.53 -30.08 12.88
C LYS A 213 9.86 -28.71 12.67
N TYR A 214 8.97 -28.61 11.68
CA TYR A 214 8.15 -27.41 11.47
C TYR A 214 7.21 -27.18 12.64
N TYR A 215 6.41 -28.20 13.00
CA TYR A 215 5.40 -28.11 14.06
C TYR A 215 5.99 -27.78 15.44
N LYS A 216 7.11 -28.41 15.82
CA LYS A 216 7.81 -28.10 17.08
C LYS A 216 8.23 -26.62 17.19
N PHE A 217 8.51 -25.98 16.06
CA PHE A 217 8.84 -24.56 16.03
C PHE A 217 7.60 -23.67 16.01
N THR A 218 6.56 -24.03 15.27
CA THR A 218 5.37 -23.19 15.09
C THR A 218 4.40 -23.28 16.27
N ALA A 219 4.27 -24.43 16.92
CA ALA A 219 3.29 -24.66 17.98
C ALA A 219 3.33 -23.61 19.12
N PRO A 220 4.49 -23.22 19.70
CA PRO A 220 4.51 -22.20 20.75
C PRO A 220 4.06 -20.82 20.26
N ILE A 221 4.38 -20.47 19.01
CA ILE A 221 3.97 -19.19 18.41
C ILE A 221 2.49 -19.23 18.08
N TYR A 222 1.99 -20.37 17.60
CA TYR A 222 0.59 -20.61 17.34
C TYR A 222 -0.26 -20.47 18.62
N ILE A 223 0.09 -21.18 19.70
CA ILE A 223 -0.57 -21.07 21.00
C ILE A 223 -0.58 -19.61 21.48
N SER A 224 0.53 -18.90 21.33
CA SER A 224 0.59 -17.48 21.69
C SER A 224 -0.30 -16.58 20.84
N SER A 225 -0.61 -16.97 19.60
CA SER A 225 -1.51 -16.23 18.71
C SER A 225 -2.97 -16.54 19.03
N ILE A 226 -3.31 -17.77 19.39
CA ILE A 226 -4.65 -18.14 19.88
C ILE A 226 -4.98 -17.39 21.17
N ILE A 227 -4.10 -17.43 22.16
CA ILE A 227 -4.31 -16.71 23.42
C ILE A 227 -4.41 -15.20 23.17
N ALA A 228 -3.59 -14.67 22.25
CA ALA A 228 -3.66 -13.25 21.90
C ALA A 228 -5.00 -12.86 21.29
N ILE A 229 -5.52 -13.61 20.30
CA ILE A 229 -6.80 -13.26 19.67
C ILE A 229 -7.96 -13.40 20.66
N VAL A 230 -7.99 -14.47 21.46
CA VAL A 230 -9.04 -14.69 22.46
C VAL A 230 -9.00 -13.60 23.54
N ALA A 231 -7.81 -13.22 24.02
CA ALA A 231 -7.68 -12.14 25.01
C ALA A 231 -8.17 -10.79 24.47
N VAL A 232 -7.82 -10.47 23.22
CA VAL A 232 -8.23 -9.23 22.56
C VAL A 232 -9.74 -9.21 22.36
N GLU A 233 -10.33 -10.31 21.88
CA GLU A 233 -11.75 -10.37 21.52
C GLU A 233 -12.68 -10.82 22.66
N LEU A 234 -12.14 -11.05 23.86
CA LEU A 234 -12.87 -11.59 25.01
C LEU A 234 -14.13 -10.78 25.38
N ASP A 235 -14.04 -9.45 25.31
CA ASP A 235 -15.13 -8.52 25.55
C ASP A 235 -16.26 -8.70 24.52
N ALA A 236 -15.94 -8.78 23.23
CA ALA A 236 -16.95 -8.99 22.19
C ALA A 236 -17.64 -10.35 22.33
N ILE A 237 -16.90 -11.40 22.71
CA ILE A 237 -17.46 -12.72 23.02
C ILE A 237 -18.42 -12.63 24.20
N MET A 238 -17.98 -12.03 25.31
CA MET A 238 -18.79 -11.89 26.53
C MET A 238 -20.06 -11.08 26.28
N ILE A 239 -19.98 -9.98 25.53
CA ILE A 239 -21.16 -9.18 25.22
C ILE A 239 -22.19 -9.99 24.43
N GLY A 240 -21.77 -10.81 23.48
CA GLY A 240 -22.67 -11.68 22.73
C GLY A 240 -23.43 -12.69 23.59
N PHE A 241 -22.95 -13.00 24.80
CA PHE A 241 -23.66 -13.86 25.76
C PHE A 241 -24.57 -13.08 26.72
N PHE A 242 -24.14 -11.90 27.16
CA PHE A 242 -24.86 -11.13 28.18
C PHE A 242 -25.90 -10.15 27.63
N PHE A 243 -25.78 -9.75 26.37
CA PHE A 243 -26.53 -8.63 25.81
C PHE A 243 -27.23 -9.00 24.50
N ASN A 244 -28.33 -8.31 24.22
CA ASN A 244 -29.01 -8.42 22.93
C ASN A 244 -28.20 -7.71 21.82
N SER A 245 -28.58 -7.96 20.55
CA SER A 245 -27.90 -7.36 19.40
C SER A 245 -27.86 -5.82 19.39
N PHE A 246 -28.82 -5.15 20.02
CA PHE A 246 -28.87 -3.69 20.09
C PHE A 246 -27.77 -3.14 21.01
N ASP A 247 -27.66 -3.67 22.22
CA ASP A 247 -26.63 -3.31 23.20
C ASP A 247 -25.22 -3.69 22.71
N VAL A 248 -25.10 -4.85 22.04
CA VAL A 248 -23.88 -5.24 21.32
C VAL A 248 -23.49 -4.16 20.29
N GLY A 249 -24.47 -3.64 19.55
CA GLY A 249 -24.28 -2.55 18.59
C GLY A 249 -23.80 -1.25 19.22
N LEU A 250 -24.36 -0.87 20.37
CA LEU A 250 -23.96 0.31 21.13
C LEU A 250 -22.49 0.24 21.57
N TYR A 251 -21.98 -0.95 21.94
CA TYR A 251 -20.57 -1.14 22.26
C TYR A 251 -19.68 -1.21 21.01
N LEU A 252 -20.05 -2.05 20.04
CA LEU A 252 -19.18 -2.37 18.90
C LEU A 252 -18.98 -1.18 17.95
N VAL A 253 -19.87 -0.19 17.93
CA VAL A 253 -19.61 1.08 17.23
C VAL A 253 -18.44 1.85 17.83
N ALA A 254 -18.38 1.94 19.16
CA ALA A 254 -17.24 2.57 19.83
C ALA A 254 -15.94 1.80 19.51
N VAL A 255 -15.98 0.46 19.57
CA VAL A 255 -14.83 -0.39 19.21
C VAL A 255 -14.40 -0.21 17.74
N SER A 256 -15.34 -0.14 16.80
CA SER A 256 -15.04 0.08 15.38
C SER A 256 -14.31 1.40 15.15
N LEU A 257 -14.70 2.47 15.84
CA LEU A 257 -14.03 3.78 15.77
C LEU A 257 -12.59 3.71 16.33
N ILE A 258 -12.39 3.02 17.46
CA ILE A 258 -11.03 2.79 18.01
C ILE A 258 -10.14 2.04 17.01
N GLY A 259 -10.72 1.23 16.13
CA GLY A 259 -10.02 0.57 15.03
C GLY A 259 -9.21 1.49 14.12
N ILE A 260 -9.53 2.79 14.03
CA ILE A 260 -8.74 3.79 13.28
C ILE A 260 -7.32 3.87 13.82
N LEU A 261 -7.15 3.80 15.14
CA LEU A 261 -5.85 3.88 15.78
C LEU A 261 -4.97 2.67 15.43
N ASN A 262 -5.58 1.50 15.22
CA ASN A 262 -4.88 0.29 14.83
C ASN A 262 -4.20 0.39 13.45
N ILE A 263 -4.66 1.28 12.56
CA ILE A 263 -4.02 1.53 11.26
C ILE A 263 -2.56 1.97 11.46
N VAL A 264 -2.35 2.90 12.39
CA VAL A 264 -1.04 3.47 12.70
C VAL A 264 -0.14 2.38 13.30
N ASN A 265 -0.66 1.66 14.30
CA ASN A 265 0.06 0.60 14.97
C ASN A 265 0.49 -0.52 13.99
N ASN A 266 -0.43 -0.97 13.14
CA ASN A 266 -0.17 -2.02 12.17
C ASN A 266 0.89 -1.61 11.13
N ALA A 267 0.85 -0.36 10.65
CA ALA A 267 1.83 0.19 9.72
C ALA A 267 3.25 0.23 10.31
N VAL A 268 3.36 0.47 11.62
CA VAL A 268 4.62 0.46 12.36
C VAL A 268 5.11 -0.98 12.60
N ASN A 269 4.26 -1.86 13.15
CA ASN A 269 4.61 -3.22 13.55
C ASN A 269 5.07 -4.10 12.39
N VAL A 270 4.43 -3.93 11.22
CA VAL A 270 4.77 -4.73 10.04
C VAL A 270 6.22 -4.54 9.60
N LEU A 271 6.80 -3.36 9.86
CA LEU A 271 8.17 -2.99 9.51
C LEU A 271 9.15 -3.16 10.67
N LEU A 272 8.69 -3.09 11.92
CA LEU A 272 9.53 -3.24 13.11
C LEU A 272 10.18 -4.61 13.17
N LEU A 273 9.39 -5.68 13.07
CA LEU A 273 9.86 -7.06 13.18
C LEU A 273 11.12 -7.34 12.31
N PRO A 274 11.08 -7.21 10.97
CA PRO A 274 12.25 -7.54 10.16
C PRO A 274 13.45 -6.61 10.41
N LYS A 275 13.22 -5.36 10.83
CA LYS A 275 14.30 -4.40 11.12
C LYS A 275 15.00 -4.67 12.44
N ILE A 276 14.24 -5.03 13.47
CA ILE A 276 14.78 -5.42 14.77
C ILE A 276 15.51 -6.76 14.62
N SER A 277 14.93 -7.75 13.94
CA SER A 277 15.58 -9.05 13.71
C SER A 277 16.93 -8.90 13.01
N LYS A 278 17.02 -8.03 12.00
CA LYS A 278 18.28 -7.78 11.26
C LYS A 278 19.35 -7.06 12.08
N ASN A 279 18.95 -6.20 13.02
CA ASN A 279 19.87 -5.35 13.81
C ASN A 279 19.86 -5.73 15.30
N SER A 280 19.55 -6.98 15.61
CA SER A 280 19.24 -7.47 16.95
C SER A 280 20.40 -7.38 17.95
N ASN A 281 21.63 -7.20 17.47
CA ASN A 281 22.86 -7.08 18.27
C ASN A 281 23.23 -5.62 18.59
N LYS A 282 22.54 -4.62 18.03
CA LYS A 282 22.88 -3.21 18.22
C LYS A 282 21.86 -2.49 19.10
N ARG A 283 22.21 -2.25 20.37
CA ARG A 283 21.34 -1.54 21.33
C ARG A 283 20.87 -0.19 20.80
N SER A 284 21.77 0.60 20.22
CA SER A 284 21.46 1.92 19.67
C SER A 284 20.39 1.87 18.58
N GLU A 285 20.44 0.86 17.70
CA GLU A 285 19.45 0.69 16.65
C GLU A 285 18.09 0.27 17.20
N ILE A 286 18.06 -0.61 18.21
CA ILE A 286 16.82 -1.04 18.86
C ILE A 286 16.14 0.16 19.56
N ILE A 287 16.89 0.92 20.36
CA ILE A 287 16.38 2.12 21.03
C ILE A 287 15.91 3.13 19.99
N PHE A 288 16.70 3.36 18.94
CA PHE A 288 16.33 4.25 17.85
C PHE A 288 14.98 3.88 17.22
N TYR A 289 14.79 2.62 16.83
CA TYR A 289 13.52 2.19 16.23
C TYR A 289 12.37 2.25 17.23
N THR A 290 12.60 1.94 18.50
CA THR A 290 11.59 2.02 19.56
C THR A 290 11.07 3.45 19.74
N VAL A 291 11.99 4.40 19.96
CA VAL A 291 11.64 5.82 20.17
C VAL A 291 10.94 6.38 18.93
N ARG A 292 11.45 6.09 17.73
CA ARG A 292 10.85 6.60 16.48
C ARG A 292 9.45 6.04 16.22
N SER A 293 9.19 4.80 16.59
CA SER A 293 7.86 4.21 16.49
C SER A 293 6.88 4.84 17.47
N ILE A 294 7.29 5.04 18.72
CA ILE A 294 6.45 5.67 19.75
C ILE A 294 6.14 7.13 19.39
N GLU A 295 7.13 7.90 18.94
CA GLU A 295 6.93 9.28 18.49
C GLU A 295 5.96 9.38 17.31
N PHE A 296 6.11 8.49 16.32
CA PHE A 296 5.21 8.45 15.17
C PHE A 296 3.79 8.07 15.56
N PHE A 297 3.64 7.11 16.49
CA PHE A 297 2.35 6.75 17.08
C PHE A 297 1.70 7.95 17.77
N LEU A 298 2.40 8.60 18.70
CA LEU A 298 1.88 9.74 19.47
C LEU A 298 1.44 10.90 18.59
N LEU A 299 2.19 11.17 17.53
CA LEU A 299 1.87 12.23 16.58
C LEU A 299 0.47 12.06 15.96
N LEU A 300 0.08 10.82 15.65
CA LEU A 300 -1.21 10.52 15.05
C LEU A 300 -2.27 10.24 16.10
N TYR A 301 -1.89 9.63 17.23
CA TYR A 301 -2.81 9.27 18.30
C TYR A 301 -3.40 10.49 18.98
N ILE A 302 -2.57 11.47 19.38
CA ILE A 302 -3.04 12.56 20.26
C ILE A 302 -4.16 13.39 19.63
N PRO A 303 -4.10 13.76 18.35
CA PRO A 303 -5.20 14.53 17.78
C PRO A 303 -6.46 13.68 17.58
N ILE A 304 -6.34 12.40 17.22
CA ILE A 304 -7.48 11.47 17.14
C ILE A 304 -8.10 11.30 18.53
N PHE A 305 -7.26 11.14 19.56
CA PHE A 305 -7.66 11.10 20.96
C PHE A 305 -8.45 12.35 21.33
N CYS A 306 -7.98 13.56 20.98
CA CYS A 306 -8.68 14.80 21.29
C CYS A 306 -10.08 14.83 20.67
N ILE A 307 -10.20 14.47 19.38
CA ILE A 307 -11.49 14.43 18.68
C ILE A 307 -12.43 13.42 19.35
N PHE A 308 -11.93 12.21 19.63
CA PHE A 308 -12.74 11.11 20.14
C PHE A 308 -13.11 11.25 21.61
N PHE A 309 -12.24 11.86 22.40
CA PHE A 309 -12.45 12.06 23.82
C PHE A 309 -13.39 13.24 24.11
N PHE A 310 -13.13 14.38 23.46
CA PHE A 310 -13.91 15.61 23.71
C PHE A 310 -15.22 15.67 22.93
N TYR A 311 -15.30 15.09 21.73
CA TYR A 311 -16.49 15.19 20.86
C TYR A 311 -17.02 13.83 20.37
N PRO A 312 -17.20 12.82 21.24
CA PRO A 312 -17.72 11.51 20.82
C PRO A 312 -19.14 11.60 20.23
N GLU A 313 -19.99 12.45 20.80
CA GLU A 313 -21.36 12.72 20.34
C GLU A 313 -21.39 13.17 18.88
N SER A 314 -20.62 14.22 18.56
CA SER A 314 -20.53 14.75 17.20
C SER A 314 -20.01 13.71 16.22
N VAL A 315 -18.96 12.96 16.60
CA VAL A 315 -18.34 11.93 15.76
C VAL A 315 -19.32 10.80 15.45
N ILE A 316 -19.98 10.26 16.48
CA ILE A 316 -20.91 9.14 16.32
C ILE A 316 -22.18 9.59 15.60
N PHE A 317 -22.73 10.76 15.93
CA PHE A 317 -23.88 11.30 15.21
C PHE A 317 -23.57 11.51 13.71
N PHE A 318 -22.41 12.10 13.39
CA PHE A 318 -22.02 12.35 12.01
C PHE A 318 -21.80 11.05 11.22
N LEU A 319 -21.19 10.03 11.81
CA LEU A 319 -20.83 8.81 11.09
C LEU A 319 -21.97 7.78 11.10
N TYR A 320 -22.54 7.53 12.26
CA TYR A 320 -23.47 6.44 12.54
C TYR A 320 -24.93 6.91 12.74
N GLY A 321 -25.19 8.20 12.97
CA GLY A 321 -26.54 8.77 13.09
C GLY A 321 -27.04 8.88 14.55
N SER A 322 -28.32 9.22 14.72
CA SER A 322 -28.94 9.50 16.03
C SER A 322 -29.31 8.26 16.86
N GLY A 323 -29.15 7.05 16.30
CA GLY A 323 -29.53 5.79 16.97
C GLY A 323 -28.64 5.38 18.16
N TYR A 324 -27.71 6.24 18.60
CA TYR A 324 -26.73 5.96 19.66
C TYR A 324 -26.94 6.89 20.84
N SER A 325 -26.63 6.41 22.04
CA SER A 325 -26.92 7.10 23.29
C SER A 325 -25.65 7.46 24.07
N GLN A 326 -25.85 8.15 25.19
CA GLN A 326 -24.78 8.57 26.11
C GLN A 326 -23.85 7.42 26.53
N ILE A 327 -24.38 6.20 26.63
CA ILE A 327 -23.59 5.03 27.04
C ILE A 327 -22.49 4.70 26.01
N THR A 328 -22.78 4.84 24.71
CA THR A 328 -21.80 4.65 23.63
C THR A 328 -20.73 5.74 23.69
N TYR A 329 -21.11 6.98 23.98
CA TYR A 329 -20.18 8.11 24.01
C TYR A 329 -19.19 7.98 25.17
N ILE A 330 -19.67 7.59 26.36
CA ILE A 330 -18.82 7.31 27.53
C ILE A 330 -17.89 6.13 27.23
N THR A 331 -18.44 5.06 26.65
CA THR A 331 -17.67 3.87 26.23
C THR A 331 -16.51 4.25 25.31
N MET A 332 -16.76 5.10 24.31
CA MET A 332 -15.74 5.59 23.39
C MET A 332 -14.62 6.37 24.10
N ARG A 333 -14.95 7.21 25.09
CA ARG A 333 -13.96 7.94 25.90
C ARG A 333 -13.05 6.99 26.68
N VAL A 334 -13.61 5.97 27.31
CA VAL A 334 -12.81 4.99 28.08
C VAL A 334 -11.93 4.16 27.15
N LEU A 335 -12.48 3.66 26.04
CA LEU A 335 -11.74 2.83 25.10
C LEU A 335 -10.63 3.60 24.38
N VAL A 336 -10.80 4.90 24.07
CA VAL A 336 -9.73 5.67 23.43
C VAL A 336 -8.53 5.84 24.34
N ILE A 337 -8.73 5.99 25.66
CA ILE A 337 -7.63 5.98 26.64
C ILE A 337 -6.99 4.60 26.69
N SER A 338 -7.80 3.54 26.79
CA SER A 338 -7.30 2.15 26.79
C SER A 338 -6.43 1.84 25.57
N ALA A 339 -6.81 2.36 24.40
CA ALA A 339 -6.07 2.17 23.15
C ALA A 339 -4.65 2.75 23.17
N PHE A 340 -4.34 3.70 24.05
CA PHE A 340 -2.97 4.19 24.26
C PHE A 340 -2.06 3.08 24.78
N PHE A 341 -2.49 2.44 25.88
CA PHE A 341 -1.73 1.40 26.55
C PHE A 341 -1.56 0.18 25.66
N SER A 342 -2.64 -0.25 24.99
CA SER A 342 -2.61 -1.41 24.10
C SER A 342 -1.63 -1.24 22.93
N GLN A 343 -1.57 -0.05 22.34
CA GLN A 343 -0.68 0.23 21.20
C GLN A 343 0.79 0.29 21.61
N ILE A 344 1.11 0.90 22.75
CA ILE A 344 2.50 0.89 23.23
C ILE A 344 2.92 -0.53 23.58
N SER A 345 2.07 -1.29 24.27
CA SER A 345 2.29 -2.71 24.56
C SER A 345 2.56 -3.51 23.29
N SER A 346 1.74 -3.29 22.24
CA SER A 346 1.88 -3.93 20.93
C SER A 346 3.23 -3.64 20.27
N ILE A 347 3.67 -2.38 20.23
CA ILE A 347 4.99 -1.99 19.69
C ILE A 347 6.12 -2.69 20.43
N LEU A 348 6.07 -2.71 21.77
CA LEU A 348 7.08 -3.35 22.61
C LEU A 348 7.11 -4.87 22.41
N ILE A 349 5.94 -5.51 22.33
CA ILE A 349 5.80 -6.93 22.01
C ILE A 349 6.46 -7.24 20.66
N GLU A 350 6.18 -6.46 19.62
CA GLU A 350 6.74 -6.68 18.29
C GLU A 350 8.28 -6.59 18.27
N ILE A 351 8.84 -5.65 19.03
CA ILE A 351 10.30 -5.53 19.21
C ILE A 351 10.85 -6.76 19.93
N MET A 352 10.22 -7.23 21.01
CA MET A 352 10.67 -8.43 21.74
C MET A 352 10.62 -9.68 20.86
N ILE A 353 9.61 -9.82 20.00
CA ILE A 353 9.54 -10.90 19.00
C ILE A 353 10.71 -10.77 18.02
N GLY A 354 11.01 -9.57 17.53
CA GLY A 354 12.18 -9.30 16.69
C GLY A 354 13.51 -9.63 17.37
N LEU A 355 13.59 -9.56 18.70
CA LEU A 355 14.75 -9.97 19.50
C LEU A 355 14.78 -11.47 19.82
N GLY A 356 13.80 -12.24 19.32
CA GLY A 356 13.70 -13.68 19.51
C GLY A 356 13.02 -14.14 20.80
N LYS A 357 12.39 -13.24 21.56
CA LYS A 357 11.74 -13.54 22.85
C LYS A 357 10.21 -13.62 22.71
N SER A 358 9.73 -14.56 21.90
CA SER A 358 8.29 -14.79 21.67
C SER A 358 7.52 -15.17 22.93
N ARG A 359 8.17 -15.77 23.94
CA ARG A 359 7.54 -16.09 25.24
C ARG A 359 6.98 -14.85 25.95
N ASN A 360 7.58 -13.67 25.75
CA ASN A 360 7.09 -12.44 26.36
C ASN A 360 5.74 -12.00 25.78
N LYS A 361 5.46 -12.31 24.50
CA LYS A 361 4.13 -12.13 23.89
C LYS A 361 3.09 -12.95 24.66
N LEU A 362 3.37 -14.24 24.87
CA LEU A 362 2.50 -15.15 25.59
C LEU A 362 2.17 -14.62 27.00
N ILE A 363 3.19 -14.26 27.78
CA ILE A 363 3.01 -13.75 29.15
C ILE A 363 2.14 -12.48 29.15
N GLY A 364 2.38 -11.55 28.23
CA GLY A 364 1.57 -10.33 28.13
C GLY A 364 0.10 -10.60 27.83
N TYR A 365 -0.20 -11.48 26.87
CA TYR A 365 -1.59 -11.79 26.52
C TYR A 365 -2.28 -12.68 27.56
N MET A 366 -1.55 -13.54 28.27
CA MET A 366 -2.09 -14.24 29.45
C MET A 366 -2.46 -13.24 30.55
N ALA A 367 -1.59 -12.27 30.83
CA ALA A 367 -1.90 -11.23 31.81
C ALA A 367 -3.15 -10.42 31.41
N LEU A 368 -3.28 -10.07 30.12
CA LEU A 368 -4.48 -9.41 29.60
C LEU A 368 -5.72 -10.30 29.80
N PHE A 369 -5.67 -11.56 29.39
CA PHE A 369 -6.81 -12.50 29.51
C PHE A 369 -7.24 -12.69 30.97
N PHE A 370 -6.31 -13.06 31.85
CA PHE A 370 -6.61 -13.38 33.25
C PHE A 370 -6.93 -12.16 34.11
N SER A 371 -6.53 -10.96 33.72
CA SER A 371 -7.01 -9.74 34.36
C SER A 371 -8.37 -9.29 33.80
N LYS A 372 -8.59 -9.40 32.49
CA LYS A 372 -9.83 -8.96 31.82
C LYS A 372 -11.03 -9.84 32.17
N LEU A 373 -10.87 -11.17 32.18
CA LEU A 373 -11.99 -12.10 32.40
C LEU A 373 -12.70 -11.87 33.75
N PRO A 374 -12.01 -11.81 34.90
CA PRO A 374 -12.67 -11.55 36.18
C PRO A 374 -13.28 -10.16 36.26
N LEU A 375 -12.61 -9.15 35.69
CA LEU A 375 -13.13 -7.78 35.65
C LEU A 375 -14.43 -7.69 34.84
N LEU A 376 -14.53 -8.43 33.73
CA LEU A 376 -15.77 -8.48 32.94
C LEU A 376 -16.92 -9.05 33.77
N PHE A 377 -16.73 -10.19 34.44
CA PHE A 377 -17.75 -10.75 35.34
C PHE A 377 -18.10 -9.84 36.50
N LEU A 378 -17.12 -9.11 37.03
CA LEU A 378 -17.32 -8.18 38.13
C LEU A 378 -18.10 -6.93 37.68
N PHE A 379 -17.72 -6.30 36.57
CA PHE A 379 -18.23 -4.98 36.20
C PHE A 379 -19.47 -4.99 35.29
N ILE A 380 -19.68 -6.04 34.50
CA ILE A 380 -20.87 -6.14 33.62
C ILE A 380 -22.17 -6.00 34.42
N PRO A 381 -22.36 -6.70 35.57
CA PRO A 381 -23.61 -6.60 36.33
C PRO A 381 -23.89 -5.20 36.91
N PHE A 382 -22.86 -4.47 37.33
CA PHE A 382 -23.03 -3.16 37.99
C PHE A 382 -23.05 -1.98 37.01
N PHE A 383 -22.31 -2.07 35.90
CA PHE A 383 -22.07 -0.95 35.00
C PHE A 383 -22.43 -1.23 33.53
N SER A 384 -23.01 -2.39 33.23
CA SER A 384 -23.42 -2.78 31.87
C SER A 384 -22.28 -2.58 30.85
N ILE A 385 -22.55 -1.96 29.69
CA ILE A 385 -21.58 -1.68 28.62
C ILE A 385 -20.37 -0.86 29.13
N ILE A 386 -20.59 0.08 30.05
CA ILE A 386 -19.49 0.89 30.63
C ILE A 386 -18.54 -0.02 31.41
N GLY A 387 -19.08 -0.99 32.15
CA GLY A 387 -18.29 -1.98 32.90
C GLY A 387 -17.33 -2.77 32.02
N ILE A 388 -17.72 -3.01 30.77
CA ILE A 388 -16.89 -3.70 29.78
C ILE A 388 -15.71 -2.84 29.37
N SER A 389 -15.98 -1.57 29.04
CA SER A 389 -14.92 -0.61 28.69
C SER A 389 -13.93 -0.40 29.84
N LEU A 390 -14.41 -0.40 31.10
CA LEU A 390 -13.57 -0.32 32.29
C LEU A 390 -12.71 -1.57 32.47
N SER A 391 -13.28 -2.75 32.24
CA SER A 391 -12.55 -4.02 32.30
C SER A 391 -11.41 -4.07 31.27
N VAL A 392 -11.69 -3.62 30.04
CA VAL A 392 -10.69 -3.47 28.97
C VAL A 392 -9.61 -2.48 29.39
N PHE A 393 -9.99 -1.30 29.88
CA PHE A 393 -9.05 -0.26 30.31
C PHE A 393 -8.07 -0.72 31.39
N ILE A 394 -8.58 -1.33 32.47
CA ILE A 394 -7.73 -1.79 33.58
C ILE A 394 -6.82 -2.94 33.14
N SER A 395 -7.35 -3.92 32.40
CA SER A 395 -6.57 -5.05 31.92
C SER A 395 -5.45 -4.65 30.94
N GLU A 396 -5.67 -3.65 30.10
CA GLU A 396 -4.66 -3.07 29.20
C GLU A 396 -3.56 -2.31 29.96
N ILE A 397 -3.89 -1.61 31.05
CA ILE A 397 -2.89 -1.01 31.94
C ILE A 397 -2.01 -2.11 32.58
N ILE A 398 -2.63 -3.17 33.09
CA ILE A 398 -1.91 -4.30 33.70
C ILE A 398 -0.96 -4.94 32.67
N GLN A 399 -1.44 -5.22 31.46
CA GLN A 399 -0.61 -5.74 30.38
C GLN A 399 0.55 -4.77 30.07
N PHE A 400 0.28 -3.48 29.97
CA PHE A 400 1.30 -2.46 29.69
C PHE A 400 2.42 -2.45 30.72
N VAL A 401 2.07 -2.46 32.02
CA VAL A 401 3.06 -2.48 33.12
C VAL A 401 3.95 -3.73 33.03
N ILE A 402 3.34 -4.90 32.80
CA ILE A 402 4.07 -6.17 32.69
C ILE A 402 4.98 -6.17 31.46
N ILE A 403 4.48 -5.74 30.30
CA ILE A 403 5.27 -5.67 29.06
C ILE A 403 6.42 -4.68 29.20
N LEU A 404 6.19 -3.52 29.82
CA LEU A 404 7.23 -2.52 30.06
C LEU A 404 8.33 -3.08 30.98
N PHE A 405 7.95 -3.80 32.04
CA PHE A 405 8.89 -4.48 32.93
C PHE A 405 9.71 -5.55 32.18
N LEU A 406 9.06 -6.43 31.42
CA LEU A 406 9.72 -7.47 30.64
C LEU A 406 10.67 -6.88 29.59
N PHE A 407 10.27 -5.79 28.93
CA PHE A 407 11.10 -5.09 27.96
C PHE A 407 12.35 -4.48 28.60
N LYS A 408 12.20 -3.77 29.74
CA LYS A 408 13.32 -3.22 30.50
C LYS A 408 14.30 -4.32 30.94
N LYS A 409 13.78 -5.41 31.50
CA LYS A 409 14.57 -6.58 31.93
C LYS A 409 15.34 -7.19 30.75
N LEU A 410 14.69 -7.35 29.60
CA LEU A 410 15.31 -7.88 28.39
C LEU A 410 16.46 -6.99 27.89
N LEU A 411 16.27 -5.67 27.84
CA LEU A 411 17.32 -4.73 27.43
C LEU A 411 18.48 -4.70 28.42
N LYS A 412 18.23 -4.78 29.72
CA LYS A 412 19.28 -4.84 30.75
C LYS A 412 20.12 -6.11 30.59
N ASN A 413 19.48 -7.27 30.46
CA ASN A 413 20.17 -8.55 30.30
C ASN A 413 20.96 -8.64 29.00
N LYS A 414 20.42 -8.12 27.89
CA LYS A 414 21.09 -8.18 26.58
C LYS A 414 22.21 -7.15 26.45
N PHE A 415 22.13 -6.03 27.17
CA PHE A 415 23.09 -4.93 27.07
C PHE A 415 23.32 -4.23 28.43
N PRO A 416 24.12 -4.83 29.33
CA PRO A 416 24.27 -4.38 30.72
C PRO A 416 24.87 -2.96 30.85
N ASN A 417 25.76 -2.55 29.93
CA ASN A 417 26.51 -1.28 30.05
C ASN A 417 25.91 -0.10 29.25
N GLY A 418 24.70 -0.24 28.71
CA GLY A 418 24.12 0.77 27.83
C GLY A 418 23.39 1.89 28.57
N ARG A 419 24.03 3.05 28.77
CA ARG A 419 23.33 4.28 29.21
C ARG A 419 22.32 4.73 28.15
N ILE A 420 21.08 5.02 28.56
CA ILE A 420 20.05 5.58 27.68
C ILE A 420 20.26 7.09 27.64
N ASN A 421 21.00 7.58 26.66
CA ASN A 421 21.16 9.02 26.47
C ASN A 421 20.18 9.51 25.39
N ILE A 422 18.90 9.71 25.77
CA ILE A 422 17.90 10.33 24.89
C ILE A 422 18.15 11.85 24.99
N LYS A 423 19.00 12.40 24.12
CA LYS A 423 19.13 13.86 23.99
C LYS A 423 17.78 14.43 23.50
N SER A 424 16.98 14.97 24.42
CA SER A 424 15.63 15.47 24.18
C SER A 424 15.62 16.87 23.53
N LYS A 425 16.07 17.00 22.28
CA LYS A 425 15.78 18.20 21.48
C LYS A 425 14.34 18.20 20.93
N LYS A 426 13.34 17.89 21.78
CA LYS A 426 11.93 17.72 21.39
C LYS A 426 10.90 18.35 22.33
N LEU A 427 11.33 19.17 23.29
CA LEU A 427 10.42 19.91 24.16
C LEU A 427 9.40 20.76 23.36
N ARG A 428 9.83 21.39 22.26
CA ARG A 428 8.95 22.17 21.37
C ARG A 428 7.85 21.34 20.70
N PHE A 429 8.10 20.06 20.43
CA PHE A 429 7.10 19.17 19.82
C PHE A 429 5.98 18.84 20.82
N TRP A 430 6.36 18.54 22.06
CA TRP A 430 5.41 18.30 23.15
C TRP A 430 4.61 19.55 23.53
N ILE A 431 5.26 20.72 23.53
CA ILE A 431 4.58 22.00 23.71
C ILE A 431 3.58 22.25 22.58
N ALA A 432 3.94 22.01 21.31
CA ALA A 432 3.01 22.20 20.19
C ALA A 432 1.78 21.28 20.27
N ILE A 433 1.96 20.04 20.73
CA ILE A 433 0.87 19.11 20.99
C ILE A 433 -0.03 19.62 22.13
N LEU A 434 0.57 20.05 23.25
CA LEU A 434 -0.18 20.59 24.39
C LEU A 434 -1.00 21.82 23.99
N VAL A 435 -0.38 22.76 23.27
CA VAL A 435 -1.05 23.95 22.73
C VAL A 435 -2.19 23.56 21.81
N PHE A 436 -2.01 22.56 20.94
CA PHE A 436 -3.11 22.06 20.11
C PHE A 436 -4.27 21.53 20.93
N CYS A 437 -4.02 20.71 21.95
CA CYS A 437 -5.08 20.18 22.82
C CYS A 437 -5.87 21.31 23.49
N ILE A 438 -5.17 22.34 23.99
CA ILE A 438 -5.77 23.50 24.64
C ILE A 438 -6.61 24.31 23.64
N VAL A 439 -6.05 24.64 22.47
CA VAL A 439 -6.75 25.39 21.42
C VAL A 439 -7.98 24.63 20.94
N TYR A 440 -7.85 23.33 20.68
CA TYR A 440 -8.95 22.50 20.20
C TYR A 440 -10.09 22.36 21.23
N TYR A 441 -9.76 22.24 22.51
CA TYR A 441 -10.75 22.25 23.59
C TYR A 441 -11.44 23.62 23.70
N SER A 442 -10.67 24.71 23.72
CA SER A 442 -11.21 26.08 23.83
C SER A 442 -12.13 26.47 22.67
N MET A 443 -11.83 26.04 21.44
CA MET A 443 -12.66 26.34 20.27
C MET A 443 -14.00 25.62 20.27
N GLY A 444 -14.13 24.49 20.98
CA GLY A 444 -15.41 23.78 21.12
C GLY A 444 -16.52 24.58 21.77
N PHE A 445 -16.16 25.57 22.58
CA PHE A 445 -17.09 26.48 23.25
C PHE A 445 -17.72 27.49 22.28
N PHE A 446 -17.02 27.85 21.20
CA PHE A 446 -17.45 28.90 20.27
C PHE A 446 -18.20 28.37 19.05
N ILE A 447 -18.22 27.05 18.84
CA ILE A 447 -18.83 26.43 17.66
C ILE A 447 -20.07 25.67 18.11
N SER A 448 -21.26 26.08 17.64
CA SER A 448 -22.52 25.38 17.95
C SER A 448 -22.71 24.13 17.08
N GLU A 449 -22.28 24.15 15.81
CA GLU A 449 -22.48 23.01 14.91
C GLU A 449 -21.49 21.85 15.11
N ASN A 450 -22.03 20.64 15.26
CA ASN A 450 -21.28 19.39 15.43
C ASN A 450 -20.36 19.05 14.25
N THR A 451 -20.79 19.35 13.02
CA THR A 451 -20.02 19.18 11.78
C THR A 451 -18.77 20.05 11.76
N LEU A 452 -18.91 21.32 12.14
CA LEU A 452 -17.81 22.26 12.23
C LEU A 452 -16.77 21.82 13.26
N LYS A 453 -17.17 21.35 14.45
CA LYS A 453 -16.24 20.84 15.48
C LYS A 453 -15.30 19.72 14.97
N ILE A 454 -15.82 18.83 14.11
CA ILE A 454 -15.05 17.74 13.49
C ILE A 454 -14.12 18.29 12.39
N MET A 455 -14.61 19.23 11.57
CA MET A 455 -13.81 19.88 10.53
C MET A 455 -12.61 20.63 11.12
N TYR A 456 -12.80 21.37 12.22
CA TYR A 456 -11.69 22.05 12.88
C TYR A 456 -10.68 21.08 13.51
N GLY A 457 -11.15 19.98 14.09
CA GLY A 457 -10.26 18.94 14.63
C GLY A 457 -9.40 18.28 13.55
N SER A 458 -10.00 18.01 12.39
CA SER A 458 -9.30 17.46 11.22
C SER A 458 -8.34 18.46 10.58
N ILE A 459 -8.69 19.75 10.51
CA ILE A 459 -7.78 20.83 10.08
C ILE A 459 -6.60 20.96 11.05
N GLY A 460 -6.86 20.91 12.35
CA GLY A 460 -5.83 20.94 13.39
C GLY A 460 -4.86 19.75 13.32
N LEU A 461 -5.39 18.55 13.06
CA LEU A 461 -4.65 17.35 12.71
C LEU A 461 -3.70 17.57 11.54
N ILE A 462 -4.23 18.16 10.45
CA ILE A 462 -3.47 18.49 9.25
C ILE A 462 -2.39 19.54 9.57
N ILE A 463 -2.70 20.55 10.38
CA ILE A 463 -1.74 21.59 10.78
C ILE A 463 -0.62 21.01 11.66
N ILE A 464 -0.91 20.18 12.66
CA ILE A 464 0.13 19.52 13.47
C ILE A 464 0.98 18.60 12.60
N PHE A 465 0.35 17.84 11.70
CA PHE A 465 1.06 16.99 10.76
C PHE A 465 1.99 17.83 9.87
N ILE A 466 1.49 18.94 9.33
CA ILE A 466 2.27 19.89 8.53
C ILE A 466 3.40 20.51 9.37
N ILE A 467 3.15 20.97 10.59
CA ILE A 467 4.16 21.54 11.49
C ILE A 467 5.23 20.50 11.85
N TYR A 468 4.85 19.25 12.12
CA TYR A 468 5.81 18.18 12.36
C TYR A 468 6.65 17.90 11.11
N VAL A 469 6.01 17.85 9.94
CA VAL A 469 6.68 17.64 8.65
C VAL A 469 7.60 18.81 8.29
N ILE A 470 7.20 20.05 8.61
CA ILE A 470 7.99 21.27 8.42
C ILE A 470 9.15 21.31 9.42
N SER A 471 8.91 21.01 10.69
CA SER A 471 9.94 20.89 11.74
C SER A 471 10.92 19.73 11.45
N GLY A 472 10.45 18.71 10.74
CA GLY A 472 11.21 17.61 10.17
C GLY A 472 11.70 17.88 8.74
N LYS A 473 12.04 19.14 8.40
CA LYS A 473 12.49 19.62 7.08
C LYS A 473 11.57 19.19 5.92
N ILE A 474 10.99 20.20 5.26
CA ILE A 474 10.23 20.21 3.97
C ILE A 474 10.76 19.25 2.87
N ALA A 475 12.02 18.80 2.94
CA ALA A 475 12.56 17.71 2.15
C ALA A 475 11.80 16.37 2.26
N PHE A 476 11.05 16.12 3.35
CA PHE A 476 10.32 14.87 3.59
C PHE A 476 9.15 14.64 2.60
N ILE A 477 8.31 15.65 2.34
CA ILE A 477 7.22 15.57 1.34
C ILE A 477 7.82 15.41 -0.05
N TRP A 478 8.84 16.21 -0.37
CA TRP A 478 9.55 16.15 -1.65
C TRP A 478 10.19 14.77 -1.89
N GLN A 479 10.59 14.05 -0.83
CA GLN A 479 11.22 12.73 -0.92
C GLN A 479 10.31 11.51 -0.77
N ILE A 480 9.14 11.60 -0.14
CA ILE A 480 8.09 10.57 -0.28
C ILE A 480 7.74 10.41 -1.75
N PHE A 481 7.60 11.55 -2.43
CA PHE A 481 7.37 11.62 -3.86
C PHE A 481 8.60 11.19 -4.68
N SER A 482 9.83 11.56 -4.27
CA SER A 482 11.04 11.10 -4.97
C SER A 482 11.44 9.63 -4.68
N GLY A 483 10.96 9.03 -3.58
CA GLY A 483 11.31 7.67 -3.13
C GLY A 483 10.72 6.55 -3.98
N PHE A 484 9.72 6.87 -4.82
CA PHE A 484 9.25 6.00 -5.89
C PHE A 484 10.25 5.86 -7.05
N LYS A 485 11.31 6.67 -7.09
CA LYS A 485 12.48 6.47 -7.96
C LYS A 485 13.34 5.31 -7.44
N LYS A 486 12.83 4.07 -7.50
CA LYS A 486 13.75 2.97 -7.88
C LYS A 486 14.21 3.29 -9.30
N LYS A 487 15.44 3.80 -9.45
CA LYS A 487 16.20 3.62 -10.68
C LYS A 487 16.31 2.10 -10.88
N LYS A 488 15.40 1.52 -11.66
CA LYS A 488 15.80 0.36 -12.47
C LYS A 488 17.02 0.84 -13.27
N PRO A 489 18.05 0.02 -13.49
CA PRO A 489 19.17 0.43 -14.32
C PRO A 489 18.61 1.00 -15.62
N GLU A 490 18.87 2.29 -15.86
CA GLU A 490 18.41 3.07 -17.02
C GLU A 490 18.69 2.28 -18.31
N ASN A 491 19.85 1.61 -18.34
CA ASN A 491 20.32 0.69 -19.37
C ASN A 491 19.28 -0.37 -19.77
N SER A 492 18.46 -0.90 -18.85
CA SER A 492 17.49 -1.97 -19.21
C SER A 492 16.29 -1.49 -20.02
N ARG A 493 15.87 -0.24 -19.85
CA ARG A 493 14.71 0.34 -20.58
C ARG A 493 15.14 0.89 -21.92
N ASN A 494 16.28 1.59 -21.95
CA ASN A 494 16.85 2.16 -23.16
C ASN A 494 17.20 1.02 -24.14
N LEU A 495 17.83 -0.07 -23.67
CA LEU A 495 18.08 -1.27 -24.48
C LEU A 495 16.82 -1.91 -25.07
N ILE A 496 15.69 -1.92 -24.37
CA ILE A 496 14.42 -2.43 -24.93
C ILE A 496 13.88 -1.50 -26.03
N LEU A 497 14.06 -0.19 -25.85
CA LEU A 497 13.62 0.83 -26.79
C LEU A 497 14.52 0.88 -28.03
N SER A 498 15.84 0.88 -27.88
CA SER A 498 16.81 0.84 -28.97
C SER A 498 16.60 -0.41 -29.83
N ASN A 499 16.42 -1.58 -29.20
CA ASN A 499 16.03 -2.80 -29.91
C ASN A 499 14.68 -2.70 -30.64
N ARG A 500 13.75 -1.87 -30.16
CA ARG A 500 12.47 -1.64 -30.85
C ARG A 500 12.68 -0.75 -32.07
N ILE A 501 13.46 0.33 -31.92
CA ILE A 501 13.79 1.27 -33.00
C ILE A 501 14.56 0.54 -34.10
N ASN A 502 15.61 -0.22 -33.77
CA ASN A 502 16.37 -1.04 -34.73
C ASN A 502 15.48 -1.97 -35.56
N ARG A 503 14.43 -2.55 -34.96
CA ARG A 503 13.48 -3.39 -35.73
C ARG A 503 12.60 -2.61 -36.68
N ILE A 504 12.25 -1.37 -36.33
CA ILE A 504 11.50 -0.49 -37.22
C ILE A 504 12.43 -0.09 -38.38
N LEU A 505 13.66 0.32 -38.09
CA LEU A 505 14.68 0.68 -39.07
C LEU A 505 14.97 -0.48 -40.04
N ASN A 506 15.20 -1.70 -39.54
CA ASN A 506 15.47 -2.88 -40.37
C ASN A 506 14.29 -3.30 -41.26
N LYS A 507 13.08 -2.82 -40.97
CA LYS A 507 11.90 -3.02 -41.84
C LYS A 507 11.77 -1.93 -42.90
N ILE A 508 12.41 -0.78 -42.72
CA ILE A 508 12.36 0.35 -43.65
C ILE A 508 13.38 0.13 -44.77
N THR A 509 14.63 -0.22 -44.43
CA THR A 509 15.69 -0.52 -45.40
C THR A 509 16.85 -1.24 -44.74
N LYS A 510 17.70 -1.89 -45.56
CA LYS A 510 19.00 -2.44 -45.16
C LYS A 510 20.18 -1.48 -45.45
N ALA A 511 19.94 -0.39 -46.18
CA ALA A 511 20.94 0.62 -46.46
C ALA A 511 21.20 1.51 -45.22
N PRO A 512 22.42 2.08 -45.07
CA PRO A 512 22.73 3.01 -43.99
C PRO A 512 21.81 4.23 -44.06
N LEU A 513 21.24 4.61 -42.91
CA LEU A 513 20.29 5.71 -42.75
C LEU A 513 20.96 6.89 -42.04
N LEU A 514 20.52 8.11 -42.35
CA LEU A 514 20.80 9.29 -41.55
C LEU A 514 19.66 9.52 -40.54
N ILE A 515 19.97 9.37 -39.25
CA ILE A 515 19.01 9.35 -38.15
C ILE A 515 19.21 10.56 -37.24
N LEU A 516 18.12 11.23 -36.90
CA LEU A 516 18.09 12.28 -35.86
C LEU A 516 17.48 11.72 -34.57
N ASP A 517 18.14 11.92 -33.43
CA ASP A 517 17.55 11.77 -32.09
C ASP A 517 17.28 13.17 -31.53
N ASP A 518 16.03 13.60 -31.66
CA ASP A 518 15.58 14.92 -31.26
C ASP A 518 15.24 14.92 -29.76
N GLY A 519 16.25 15.26 -28.95
CA GLY A 519 16.24 15.23 -27.48
C GLY A 519 16.98 14.02 -26.89
N CYS A 520 18.23 13.82 -27.31
CA CYS A 520 19.00 12.59 -27.05
C CYS A 520 19.36 12.35 -25.57
N GLY A 521 19.37 13.40 -24.74
CA GLY A 521 19.57 13.28 -23.29
C GLY A 521 20.90 12.64 -22.90
N SER A 522 20.87 11.37 -22.46
CA SER A 522 22.05 10.56 -22.15
C SER A 522 22.65 9.84 -23.37
N ALA A 523 22.09 10.04 -24.57
CA ALA A 523 22.49 9.41 -25.82
C ALA A 523 22.44 7.87 -25.83
N ASP A 524 21.76 7.25 -24.86
CA ASP A 524 21.67 5.79 -24.74
C ASP A 524 20.98 5.15 -25.96
N ILE A 525 20.01 5.83 -26.57
CA ILE A 525 19.28 5.33 -27.73
C ILE A 525 20.17 5.32 -28.97
N ILE A 526 20.82 6.46 -29.28
CA ILE A 526 21.79 6.57 -30.39
C ILE A 526 22.95 5.58 -30.24
N LYS A 527 23.41 5.34 -29.01
CA LYS A 527 24.51 4.42 -28.76
C LYS A 527 24.16 2.97 -29.10
N GLU A 528 22.92 2.57 -28.87
CA GLU A 528 22.44 1.20 -29.05
C GLU A 528 21.71 0.98 -30.38
N THR A 529 21.47 2.03 -31.16
CA THR A 529 21.02 1.91 -32.54
C THR A 529 22.16 1.46 -33.45
N ASP A 530 21.83 0.69 -34.49
CA ASP A 530 22.78 0.03 -35.40
C ASP A 530 23.94 0.97 -35.80
N GLU A 531 25.17 0.46 -35.70
CA GLU A 531 26.41 1.21 -35.96
C GLU A 531 26.56 1.57 -37.44
N ASN A 532 25.90 0.86 -38.34
CA ASN A 532 25.92 1.14 -39.78
C ASN A 532 25.20 2.46 -40.16
N ASN A 533 24.44 3.07 -39.24
CA ASN A 533 23.71 4.31 -39.51
C ASN A 533 24.49 5.55 -39.06
N TYR A 534 24.40 6.64 -39.82
CA TYR A 534 24.88 7.95 -39.40
C TYR A 534 23.87 8.57 -38.44
N LYS A 535 24.31 8.99 -37.26
CA LYS A 535 23.44 9.39 -36.15
C LYS A 535 23.78 10.79 -35.67
N ILE A 536 22.79 11.66 -35.63
CA ILE A 536 22.90 13.01 -35.08
C ILE A 536 21.99 13.10 -33.87
N GLY A 537 22.54 13.41 -32.70
CA GLY A 537 21.77 13.63 -31.48
C GLY A 537 21.75 15.09 -31.11
N ILE A 538 20.58 15.63 -30.79
CA ILE A 538 20.46 17.00 -30.29
C ILE A 538 19.98 17.06 -28.85
N GLU A 539 20.57 17.96 -28.05
CA GLU A 539 20.13 18.25 -26.69
C GLU A 539 20.31 19.75 -26.39
N PRO A 540 19.25 20.47 -26.01
CA PRO A 540 19.33 21.91 -25.76
C PRO A 540 20.16 22.27 -24.52
N ASN A 541 20.25 21.36 -23.54
CA ASN A 541 21.01 21.60 -22.32
C ASN A 541 22.49 21.20 -22.47
N ILE A 542 23.36 22.21 -22.55
CA ILE A 542 24.81 22.03 -22.68
C ILE A 542 25.43 21.15 -21.58
N LEU A 543 24.94 21.20 -20.33
CA LEU A 543 25.47 20.41 -19.23
C LEU A 543 25.15 18.91 -19.35
N LYS A 544 24.08 18.56 -20.06
CA LYS A 544 23.78 17.15 -20.38
C LYS A 544 24.61 16.69 -21.56
N LEU A 545 24.69 17.53 -22.61
CA LEU A 545 25.47 17.26 -23.81
C LEU A 545 26.96 17.03 -23.49
N THR A 546 27.57 17.82 -22.61
CA THR A 546 28.98 17.66 -22.21
C THR A 546 29.28 16.32 -21.53
N LYS A 547 28.30 15.71 -20.84
CA LYS A 547 28.46 14.40 -20.19
C LYS A 547 28.51 13.23 -21.15
N VAL A 548 28.00 13.43 -22.37
CA VAL A 548 27.89 12.41 -23.41
C VAL A 548 28.79 12.69 -24.60
N LYS A 549 29.55 13.80 -24.57
CA LYS A 549 30.45 14.22 -25.66
C LYS A 549 31.52 13.18 -25.97
N ASN A 550 31.94 12.39 -24.99
CA ASN A 550 32.84 11.25 -25.17
C ASN A 550 32.27 10.09 -26.01
N LEU A 551 30.98 10.13 -26.36
CA LEU A 551 30.34 9.16 -27.25
C LEU A 551 30.42 9.56 -28.73
N GLU A 552 30.92 10.77 -29.04
CA GLU A 552 31.16 11.17 -30.43
C GLU A 552 32.16 10.22 -31.09
N ARG A 553 31.79 9.76 -32.29
CA ARG A 553 32.54 8.80 -33.12
C ARG A 553 32.30 9.18 -34.58
N GLU A 554 33.02 8.53 -35.49
CA GLU A 554 32.90 8.75 -36.93
C GLU A 554 31.44 8.74 -37.46
N TYR A 555 30.55 7.95 -36.83
CA TYR A 555 29.14 7.82 -37.18
C TYR A 555 28.15 8.40 -36.14
N ILE A 556 28.62 9.10 -35.10
CA ILE A 556 27.79 9.76 -34.08
C ILE A 556 28.26 11.19 -33.85
N SER A 557 27.39 12.16 -34.16
CA SER A 557 27.61 13.59 -33.88
C SER A 557 26.59 14.12 -32.87
N LEU A 558 27.03 14.92 -31.90
CA LEU A 558 26.18 15.47 -30.84
C LEU A 558 26.19 17.00 -30.89
N ILE A 559 25.01 17.61 -31.09
CA ILE A 559 24.88 19.04 -31.36
C ILE A 559 23.98 19.69 -30.30
N GLN A 560 24.36 20.87 -29.82
CA GLN A 560 23.47 21.68 -29.00
C GLN A 560 22.43 22.36 -29.89
N ALA A 561 21.18 21.93 -29.81
CA ALA A 561 20.08 22.52 -30.57
C ALA A 561 18.73 22.32 -29.85
N VAL A 562 17.72 23.10 -30.24
CA VAL A 562 16.35 23.02 -29.74
C VAL A 562 15.49 22.38 -30.83
N GLY A 563 14.71 21.35 -30.50
CA GLY A 563 13.91 20.61 -31.48
C GLY A 563 12.82 21.43 -32.18
N GLU A 564 12.39 22.54 -31.58
CA GLU A 564 11.49 23.52 -32.21
C GLU A 564 12.15 24.37 -33.31
N ALA A 565 13.48 24.40 -33.41
CA ALA A 565 14.24 25.16 -34.41
C ALA A 565 15.54 24.41 -34.76
N LEU A 566 15.43 23.43 -35.65
CA LEU A 566 16.49 22.52 -36.00
C LEU A 566 17.50 23.17 -36.97
N PRO A 567 18.81 23.15 -36.69
CA PRO A 567 19.84 23.78 -37.52
C PRO A 567 20.20 22.96 -38.77
N PHE A 568 19.21 22.31 -39.37
CA PHE A 568 19.38 21.44 -40.53
C PHE A 568 18.55 21.95 -41.71
N LYS A 569 19.04 21.77 -42.93
CA LYS A 569 18.25 22.05 -44.14
C LYS A 569 17.05 21.11 -44.22
N LYS A 570 16.06 21.49 -45.03
CA LYS A 570 14.86 20.67 -45.26
C LYS A 570 15.23 19.30 -45.86
N SER A 571 14.46 18.27 -45.52
CA SER A 571 14.52 16.93 -46.14
C SER A 571 15.91 16.24 -46.12
N ILE A 572 16.59 16.28 -44.98
CA ILE A 572 17.90 15.63 -44.80
C ILE A 572 17.79 14.24 -44.18
N PHE A 573 16.93 14.07 -43.17
CA PHE A 573 16.93 12.85 -42.36
C PHE A 573 16.03 11.76 -42.95
N ASP A 574 16.47 10.51 -42.82
CA ASP A 574 15.72 9.33 -43.23
C ASP A 574 14.84 8.77 -42.10
N PHE A 575 15.16 9.10 -40.85
CA PHE A 575 14.36 8.71 -39.69
C PHE A 575 14.61 9.68 -38.53
N ILE A 576 13.56 9.99 -37.77
CA ILE A 576 13.67 10.83 -36.56
C ILE A 576 13.13 10.05 -35.37
N ILE A 577 13.84 10.12 -34.25
CA ILE A 577 13.46 9.56 -32.96
C ILE A 577 13.12 10.72 -32.03
N SER A 578 11.91 10.72 -31.47
CA SER A 578 11.45 11.67 -30.45
C SER A 578 10.88 10.87 -29.27
N GLN A 579 11.70 10.68 -28.24
CA GLN A 579 11.36 9.85 -27.09
C GLN A 579 11.08 10.71 -25.86
N MET A 580 9.80 10.91 -25.51
CA MET A 580 9.40 11.64 -24.28
C MET A 580 9.97 13.08 -24.26
N VAL A 581 9.88 13.76 -25.40
CA VAL A 581 10.43 15.12 -25.62
C VAL A 581 9.31 16.14 -25.77
N LEU A 582 8.22 15.76 -26.43
CA LEU A 582 7.12 16.66 -26.78
C LEU A 582 6.45 17.32 -25.56
N GLU A 583 6.47 16.66 -24.40
CA GLU A 583 5.97 17.19 -23.12
C GLU A 583 6.81 18.33 -22.53
N HIS A 584 8.06 18.46 -22.99
CA HIS A 584 9.02 19.46 -22.55
C HIS A 584 9.09 20.67 -23.50
N CYS A 585 8.62 20.51 -24.74
CA CYS A 585 8.59 21.58 -25.73
C CYS A 585 7.71 22.76 -25.29
N TYR A 586 8.05 23.97 -25.73
CA TYR A 586 7.19 25.14 -25.57
C TYR A 586 5.95 25.00 -26.45
N SER A 587 6.14 24.67 -27.73
CA SER A 587 5.07 24.42 -28.69
C SER A 587 5.22 23.05 -29.33
N ALA A 588 4.37 22.10 -28.90
CA ALA A 588 4.31 20.76 -29.49
C ALA A 588 3.99 20.81 -31.00
N LYS A 589 3.22 21.80 -31.46
CA LYS A 589 2.87 21.96 -32.88
C LYS A 589 4.09 22.36 -33.71
N ASN A 590 4.85 23.36 -33.25
CA ASN A 590 6.05 23.83 -33.96
C ASN A 590 7.11 22.73 -33.99
N TYR A 591 7.30 22.02 -32.87
CA TYR A 591 8.20 20.87 -32.79
C TYR A 591 7.92 19.79 -33.85
N ILE A 592 6.64 19.43 -34.06
CA ILE A 592 6.27 18.42 -35.06
C ILE A 592 6.44 18.98 -36.48
N GLN A 593 6.10 20.25 -36.71
CA GLN A 593 6.31 20.89 -38.01
C GLN A 593 7.79 20.91 -38.39
N GLU A 594 8.65 21.23 -37.43
CA GLU A 594 10.09 21.31 -37.64
C GLU A 594 10.71 19.93 -37.91
N ASN A 595 10.27 18.92 -37.16
CA ASN A 595 10.62 17.53 -37.46
C ASN A 595 10.16 17.10 -38.84
N ASN A 596 8.95 17.48 -39.27
CA ASN A 596 8.45 17.16 -40.61
C ASN A 596 9.28 17.89 -41.70
N ARG A 597 9.71 19.13 -41.44
CA ARG A 597 10.53 19.94 -42.36
C ARG A 597 11.86 19.29 -42.69
N VAL A 598 12.56 18.75 -41.69
CA VAL A 598 13.90 18.15 -41.88
C VAL A 598 13.83 16.68 -42.31
N LEU A 599 12.67 16.03 -42.21
CA LEU A 599 12.45 14.64 -42.63
C LEU A 599 12.23 14.55 -44.15
N LYS A 600 12.88 13.60 -44.81
CA LYS A 600 12.64 13.32 -46.23
C LYS A 600 11.20 12.85 -46.49
N LYS A 601 10.72 13.08 -47.71
CA LYS A 601 9.41 12.61 -48.18
C LYS A 601 9.25 11.11 -47.97
N SER A 602 8.06 10.71 -47.52
CA SER A 602 7.68 9.31 -47.24
C SER A 602 8.50 8.59 -46.16
N LYS A 603 9.35 9.29 -45.42
CA LYS A 603 10.06 8.76 -44.26
C LYS A 603 9.27 8.97 -42.96
N PHE A 604 9.78 8.41 -41.86
CA PHE A 604 9.03 8.30 -40.61
C PHE A 604 9.71 8.98 -39.42
N THR A 605 8.90 9.58 -38.57
CA THR A 605 9.26 10.03 -37.22
C THR A 605 8.62 9.10 -36.19
N TYR A 606 9.43 8.50 -35.32
CA TYR A 606 8.97 7.80 -34.13
C TYR A 606 8.75 8.79 -32.99
N ILE A 607 7.52 8.84 -32.47
CA ILE A 607 7.19 9.73 -31.35
C ILE A 607 6.65 8.89 -30.20
N SER A 608 7.17 9.08 -29.00
CA SER A 608 6.58 8.52 -27.78
C SER A 608 6.32 9.56 -26.70
N ILE A 609 5.19 9.39 -26.00
CA ILE A 609 4.60 10.45 -25.17
C ILE A 609 3.97 9.82 -23.91
N PRO A 610 4.14 10.44 -22.73
CA PRO A 610 3.52 9.98 -21.50
C PRO A 610 1.99 10.16 -21.50
N ASN A 611 1.27 9.24 -20.88
CA ASN A 611 -0.17 9.37 -20.69
C ASN A 611 -0.50 10.06 -19.37
N ARG A 612 -1.19 11.22 -19.43
CA ARG A 612 -1.69 11.94 -18.24
C ARG A 612 -2.57 11.07 -17.35
N LEU A 613 -3.44 10.23 -17.93
CA LEU A 613 -4.41 9.42 -17.19
C LEU A 613 -3.80 8.14 -16.61
N PHE A 614 -2.51 7.89 -16.78
CA PHE A 614 -1.91 6.72 -16.18
C PHE A 614 -1.70 6.94 -14.66
N PRO A 615 -2.10 6.00 -13.77
CA PRO A 615 -2.04 6.19 -12.32
C PRO A 615 -0.66 6.39 -11.72
N ILE A 616 0.42 6.13 -12.46
CA ILE A 616 1.78 6.33 -11.97
C ILE A 616 2.51 7.21 -12.97
N GLU A 617 2.79 8.44 -12.59
CA GLU A 617 3.40 9.40 -13.51
C GLU A 617 4.80 8.94 -13.96
N PRO A 618 5.11 8.89 -15.27
CA PRO A 618 6.32 8.24 -15.79
C PRO A 618 7.66 8.90 -15.39
N HIS A 619 7.73 10.22 -15.17
CA HIS A 619 8.96 10.94 -14.84
C HIS A 619 9.31 10.88 -13.34
N LEU A 620 8.33 11.18 -12.49
CA LEU A 620 8.39 11.26 -11.04
C LEU A 620 8.09 9.91 -10.38
N LYS A 621 7.37 9.01 -11.07
CA LYS A 621 6.91 7.70 -10.57
C LYS A 621 5.97 7.80 -9.37
N ILE A 622 5.36 8.96 -9.18
CA ILE A 622 4.43 9.21 -8.09
C ILE A 622 3.06 8.66 -8.48
N PRO A 623 2.43 7.83 -7.62
CA PRO A 623 1.04 7.43 -7.82
C PRO A 623 0.11 8.64 -7.74
N LEU A 624 -0.84 8.71 -8.67
CA LEU A 624 -1.97 9.61 -8.73
C LEU A 624 -1.66 11.12 -8.88
N ILE A 625 -0.39 11.54 -8.97
CA ILE A 625 -0.04 12.97 -9.03
C ILE A 625 -0.58 13.67 -10.29
N THR A 626 -0.77 12.95 -11.39
CA THR A 626 -1.31 13.52 -12.64
C THR A 626 -2.79 13.90 -12.55
N TYR A 627 -3.49 13.44 -11.50
CA TYR A 627 -4.89 13.78 -11.23
C TYR A 627 -5.04 15.02 -10.35
N PHE A 628 -3.95 15.51 -9.74
CA PHE A 628 -3.98 16.75 -8.97
C PHE A 628 -4.17 17.96 -9.90
N PRO A 629 -4.68 19.09 -9.37
CA PRO A 629 -4.70 20.36 -10.09
C PRO A 629 -3.36 20.70 -10.73
N LEU A 630 -3.39 21.25 -11.94
CA LEU A 630 -2.19 21.55 -12.74
C LEU A 630 -1.18 22.44 -12.00
N ILE A 631 -1.66 23.33 -11.13
CA ILE A 631 -0.83 24.22 -10.31
C ILE A 631 0.07 23.40 -9.37
N ILE A 632 -0.50 22.42 -8.68
CA ILE A 632 0.23 21.52 -7.77
C ILE A 632 1.20 20.65 -8.57
N PHE A 633 0.75 20.12 -9.71
CA PHE A 633 1.60 19.33 -10.59
C PHE A 633 2.82 20.12 -11.10
N LYS A 634 2.63 21.34 -11.61
CA LYS A 634 3.70 22.21 -12.12
C LYS A 634 4.65 22.66 -11.01
N SER A 635 4.15 22.89 -9.79
CA SER A 635 5.01 23.18 -8.63
C SER A 635 5.97 22.04 -8.31
N ILE A 636 5.62 20.80 -8.64
CA ILE A 636 6.41 19.60 -8.36
C ILE A 636 7.27 19.20 -9.58
N SER A 637 6.71 19.29 -10.78
CA SER A 637 7.35 18.94 -12.05
C SER A 637 7.76 20.17 -12.83
N LYS A 638 8.88 20.80 -12.44
CA LYS A 638 9.37 22.04 -13.07
C LYS A 638 9.77 21.88 -14.55
N SER A 639 9.98 20.65 -15.03
CA SER A 639 10.44 20.39 -16.40
C SER A 639 9.33 20.02 -17.38
N VAL A 640 8.12 19.69 -16.94
CA VAL A 640 7.04 19.22 -17.84
C VAL A 640 6.10 20.38 -18.15
N ASN A 641 6.06 20.78 -19.43
CA ASN A 641 5.23 21.89 -19.91
C ASN A 641 3.81 21.43 -20.27
N HIS A 642 3.69 20.24 -20.88
CA HIS A 642 2.43 19.72 -21.40
C HIS A 642 2.07 18.37 -20.80
N LEU A 643 0.79 18.19 -20.45
CA LEU A 643 0.21 16.90 -20.09
C LEU A 643 -0.81 16.49 -21.14
N PHE A 644 -0.55 15.39 -21.84
CA PHE A 644 -1.36 14.96 -22.97
C PHE A 644 -2.37 13.88 -22.58
N THR A 645 -3.59 14.04 -23.11
CA THR A 645 -4.57 12.97 -23.23
C THR A 645 -4.55 12.42 -24.66
N TYR A 646 -4.96 11.16 -24.83
CA TYR A 646 -4.94 10.51 -26.15
C TYR A 646 -5.64 11.32 -27.25
N PRO A 647 -6.85 11.88 -27.06
CA PRO A 647 -7.52 12.66 -28.10
C PRO A 647 -6.76 13.94 -28.45
N LYS A 648 -6.23 14.63 -27.43
CA LYS A 648 -5.49 15.89 -27.59
C LYS A 648 -4.22 15.66 -28.39
N ILE A 649 -3.48 14.60 -28.10
CA ILE A 649 -2.23 14.34 -28.81
C ILE A 649 -2.45 13.91 -30.25
N VAL A 650 -3.43 13.05 -30.53
CA VAL A 650 -3.75 12.65 -31.90
C VAL A 650 -4.14 13.87 -32.76
N LYS A 651 -4.84 14.86 -32.18
CA LYS A 651 -5.16 16.12 -32.87
C LYS A 651 -3.90 16.95 -33.18
N ILE A 652 -2.95 17.00 -32.25
CA ILE A 652 -1.68 17.74 -32.42
C ILE A 652 -0.77 17.06 -33.46
N LEU A 653 -0.72 15.72 -33.46
CA LEU A 653 0.08 14.93 -34.41
C LEU A 653 -0.45 15.00 -35.84
N LYS A 654 -1.73 15.33 -36.06
CA LYS A 654 -2.33 15.56 -37.38
C LYS A 654 -1.95 16.96 -37.90
N VAL A 655 -0.67 17.18 -38.13
CA VAL A 655 -0.16 18.38 -38.81
C VAL A 655 -0.39 18.24 -40.31
N LYS A 656 -0.54 19.36 -41.03
CA LYS A 656 -0.53 19.36 -42.50
C LYS A 656 0.66 18.53 -42.99
N ASN A 657 0.42 17.69 -43.98
CA ASN A 657 1.43 16.89 -44.68
C ASN A 657 2.08 15.78 -43.83
N SER A 658 1.31 15.22 -42.88
CA SER A 658 1.72 14.06 -42.11
C SER A 658 0.59 13.03 -41.95
N LYS A 659 0.94 11.74 -42.04
CA LYS A 659 0.01 10.63 -41.76
C LYS A 659 0.42 9.91 -40.48
N VAL A 660 -0.48 9.86 -39.49
CA VAL A 660 -0.22 9.32 -38.15
C VAL A 660 -0.64 7.84 -38.06
N TYR A 661 0.25 7.00 -37.56
CA TYR A 661 0.02 5.58 -37.28
C TYR A 661 0.19 5.28 -35.79
N ASP A 662 -0.86 4.74 -35.14
CA ASP A 662 -0.78 4.23 -33.77
C ASP A 662 -0.18 2.81 -33.77
N ILE A 663 1.01 2.66 -33.15
CA ILE A 663 1.74 1.39 -33.12
C ILE A 663 1.74 0.70 -31.74
N ASN A 664 0.99 1.21 -30.77
CA ASN A 664 0.95 0.66 -29.42
C ASN A 664 0.44 -0.78 -29.39
N LEU A 665 -0.57 -1.10 -30.21
CA LEU A 665 -1.15 -2.43 -30.32
C LEU A 665 -0.12 -3.46 -30.85
N PHE A 666 0.72 -3.03 -31.81
CA PHE A 666 1.83 -3.82 -32.32
C PHE A 666 2.91 -4.06 -31.25
N ILE A 667 3.20 -3.04 -30.42
CA ILE A 667 4.15 -3.14 -29.30
C ILE A 667 3.63 -4.09 -28.22
N LEU A 668 2.35 -4.00 -27.85
CA LEU A 668 1.71 -4.85 -26.84
C LEU A 668 1.70 -6.33 -27.24
N LYS A 669 1.36 -6.64 -28.50
CA LYS A 669 1.36 -8.01 -29.04
C LYS A 669 2.71 -8.70 -28.83
N LYS A 670 3.82 -7.99 -29.04
CA LYS A 670 5.18 -8.54 -28.89
C LYS A 670 5.73 -8.54 -27.45
N GLY A 671 5.27 -7.63 -26.60
CA GLY A 671 5.59 -7.67 -25.16
C GLY A 671 5.01 -8.91 -24.48
N LEU A 672 3.76 -9.27 -24.83
CA LEU A 672 3.07 -10.47 -24.35
C LEU A 672 3.73 -11.76 -24.85
N LEU A 673 4.15 -11.78 -26.13
CA LEU A 673 4.94 -12.85 -26.76
C LEU A 673 6.23 -13.21 -25.98
N ARG A 674 6.89 -12.22 -25.38
CA ARG A 674 8.10 -12.42 -24.56
C ARG A 674 7.80 -12.84 -23.12
N ALA A 675 6.58 -12.57 -22.64
CA ALA A 675 6.23 -12.76 -21.24
C ALA A 675 5.76 -14.19 -20.92
N ASN A 676 5.15 -14.92 -21.87
CA ASN A 676 4.78 -16.34 -21.70
C ASN A 676 4.21 -17.01 -22.98
N LYS A 677 4.59 -18.27 -23.25
CA LYS A 677 4.03 -19.09 -24.37
C LYS A 677 2.52 -19.38 -24.23
N TRP A 678 1.99 -19.43 -23.01
CA TRP A 678 0.55 -19.70 -22.74
C TRP A 678 -0.35 -18.47 -22.98
N LEU A 679 0.11 -17.27 -22.60
CA LEU A 679 -0.58 -16.01 -22.94
C LEU A 679 -0.62 -15.80 -24.47
N PHE A 680 0.38 -16.29 -25.19
CA PHE A 680 0.46 -16.20 -26.64
C PHE A 680 -0.63 -17.03 -27.35
N SER A 681 -0.89 -18.27 -26.93
CA SER A 681 -1.97 -19.09 -27.50
C SER A 681 -3.36 -18.52 -27.21
N PHE A 682 -3.58 -17.98 -26.01
CA PHE A 682 -4.83 -17.30 -25.64
C PHE A 682 -5.05 -16.00 -26.42
N THR A 683 -4.02 -15.16 -26.55
CA THR A 683 -4.10 -13.85 -27.23
C THR A 683 -4.22 -13.94 -28.74
N ILE A 684 -3.67 -14.97 -29.40
CA ILE A 684 -3.91 -15.21 -30.83
C ILE A 684 -5.37 -15.58 -31.07
N ARG A 685 -5.91 -16.49 -30.26
CA ARG A 685 -7.29 -16.99 -30.38
C ARG A 685 -8.35 -15.89 -30.21
N HIS A 686 -7.99 -14.77 -29.55
CA HIS A 686 -8.89 -13.64 -29.25
C HIS A 686 -8.39 -12.29 -29.81
N TYR A 687 -7.51 -12.29 -30.81
CA TYR A 687 -6.86 -11.06 -31.32
C TYR A 687 -7.84 -10.02 -31.88
N SER A 688 -8.95 -10.46 -32.50
CA SER A 688 -10.04 -9.59 -32.97
C SER A 688 -10.73 -8.87 -31.80
N HIS A 689 -10.95 -9.56 -30.68
CA HIS A 689 -11.49 -8.98 -29.44
C HIS A 689 -10.49 -8.03 -28.78
N ILE A 690 -9.19 -8.35 -28.78
CA ILE A 690 -8.12 -7.47 -28.27
C ILE A 690 -8.07 -6.15 -29.06
N LYS A 691 -8.32 -6.17 -30.37
CA LYS A 691 -8.39 -4.94 -31.18
C LYS A 691 -9.56 -4.04 -30.76
N ARG A 692 -10.74 -4.62 -30.48
CA ARG A 692 -11.90 -3.89 -29.92
C ARG A 692 -11.59 -3.38 -28.50
N PHE A 693 -11.02 -4.21 -27.64
CA PHE A 693 -10.67 -3.87 -26.26
C PHE A 693 -9.54 -2.82 -26.16
N TYR A 694 -8.61 -2.79 -27.12
CA TYR A 694 -7.57 -1.76 -27.19
C TYR A 694 -8.15 -0.36 -27.37
N SER A 695 -9.29 -0.22 -28.06
CA SER A 695 -9.93 1.09 -28.22
C SER A 695 -10.33 1.73 -26.88
N LEU A 696 -10.61 0.90 -25.86
CA LEU A 696 -10.85 1.27 -24.46
C LEU A 696 -9.54 1.35 -23.65
N LEU A 697 -8.67 0.34 -23.77
CA LEU A 697 -7.42 0.27 -23.00
C LEU A 697 -6.40 1.35 -23.37
N ARG A 698 -6.44 1.89 -24.60
CA ARG A 698 -5.50 2.92 -25.06
C ARG A 698 -5.54 4.18 -24.18
N TYR A 699 -6.63 4.45 -23.47
CA TYR A 699 -6.72 5.57 -22.53
C TYR A 699 -5.96 5.32 -21.21
N PHE A 700 -5.61 4.07 -20.91
CA PHE A 700 -5.04 3.65 -19.62
C PHE A 700 -3.65 3.01 -19.73
N ILE A 701 -3.01 3.03 -20.91
CA ILE A 701 -1.62 2.60 -21.06
C ILE A 701 -0.63 3.70 -20.64
N PRO A 702 0.56 3.34 -20.11
CA PRO A 702 1.48 4.29 -19.49
C PRO A 702 2.06 5.36 -20.43
N SER A 703 2.21 5.01 -21.70
CA SER A 703 2.76 5.88 -22.74
C SER A 703 2.23 5.43 -24.08
N TRP A 704 2.12 6.37 -25.02
CA TRP A 704 1.79 6.09 -26.41
C TRP A 704 3.02 6.16 -27.29
N ALA A 705 3.04 5.37 -28.34
CA ALA A 705 4.00 5.43 -29.42
C ALA A 705 3.29 5.54 -30.77
N PHE A 706 3.77 6.47 -31.60
CA PHE A 706 3.24 6.77 -32.92
C PHE A 706 4.36 6.75 -33.97
N LEU A 707 4.01 6.46 -35.22
CA LEU A 707 4.83 6.74 -36.38
C LEU A 707 4.13 7.82 -37.20
N LEU A 708 4.83 8.90 -37.51
CA LEU A 708 4.36 9.95 -38.40
C LEU A 708 5.09 9.79 -39.73
N LYS A 709 4.35 9.59 -40.82
CA LYS A 709 4.91 9.57 -42.17
C LYS A 709 4.84 10.98 -42.77
N ASN A 710 5.96 11.52 -43.21
CA ASN A 710 5.95 12.76 -43.99
C ASN A 710 5.36 12.49 -45.39
N THR A 711 4.35 13.26 -45.80
CA THR A 711 3.69 13.09 -47.11
C THR A 711 4.15 14.11 -48.15
N GLU A 712 4.88 15.15 -47.73
CA GLU A 712 5.58 16.11 -48.60
C GLU A 712 7.05 15.75 -48.74
#